data_AF-R0A5P4-F1
#
_entry.id   AF-R0A5P4-F1
#
_cell.length_a   1.000
_cell.length_b   1.000
_cell.length_c   1.000
_cell.angle_alpha   90.00
_cell.angle_beta   90.00
_cell.angle_gamma   90.00
#
_symmetry.space_group_name_H-M   'P 1'
#
loop_
_entity.id
_entity.type
_entity.pdbx_description
1 polymer ?
#
loop_
_entity_poly.entity_id
_entity_poly.type
_entity_poly.pdbx_seq_one_letter_code
_entity_poly.pdbx_strand_id
1 'polypeptide(L)'
;MVAKKRTAASSKKKASATGFISDLDCYLFGAGTHYDIYQKLGAHPKTYKGKDGIYFAVWAPHAKEVHLVGDFNNWNPEASPMERISESGIWEIFNPGMKLGELYKFAITTQSGKILYKADPFAFSAEYRPGTASVTADIQGFPWTDSTWIEKRTQADAQKLPMSIYEVHLGSWRKRDRPERDGFYTYTEAAHELAAYVKEMGYTHVELMGIAEHPFDGSWGYQVTGYFAPTSRYGTPEQFMYFVNYLHKNGIGVILDWVPAHFPKDAHGLADFDGEPLFEYGDPRKGEHPDWGTKVFDYGKNEVKDFLISNALYWVEQYHVDGLRVDAVASMLYLDYGRQEGQWVPNKDGGNQNLEAIEFFKHLNTVVQGRNHGALVIAEESTAWPKVTEHPEQDGLGFTFKWNMGWMHDFLEYMKLDPYFRKYNHHRMTFGLTYFTSENYILVLSHDEVVHLKCSMINKMPGLGRDKFSNLKAGYTFMMGHPGKKLLFMGQDFGQLHEWDEKVSLDWYLTDEDDHRELQNYVKDLLHLYKKYPSLYRQDNDWNGFQWINANDGDRSIFSFIRRDETGKKNLMFIINFTPVERPDYRVGVPKRGRYTLLLDSHGAYKAAEAPCFSSSKSECDGQPYSFSYPLPAYGTAIFRF
;
A
#
# COMPACT_ATOMS: atom_id res chain seq x y z
N MET A 1 70.86 -24.46 11.03
CA MET A 1 69.79 -23.49 10.72
C MET A 1 69.25 -23.82 9.33
N VAL A 2 68.09 -24.44 9.25
CA VAL A 2 67.45 -24.84 7.99
C VAL A 2 66.34 -23.84 7.69
N ALA A 3 66.52 -23.02 6.65
CA ALA A 3 65.53 -22.06 6.19
C ALA A 3 64.44 -22.79 5.38
N LYS A 4 63.23 -22.90 5.95
CA LYS A 4 62.03 -23.33 5.23
C LYS A 4 61.54 -22.18 4.33
N LYS A 5 61.62 -22.37 3.02
CA LYS A 5 60.84 -21.61 2.02
C LYS A 5 59.35 -21.81 2.33
N ARG A 6 58.65 -20.74 2.71
CA ARG A 6 57.19 -20.67 2.65
C ARG A 6 56.81 -20.44 1.18
N THR A 7 56.26 -21.46 0.54
CA THR A 7 55.51 -21.33 -0.70
C THR A 7 54.19 -20.63 -0.37
N ALA A 8 54.02 -19.40 -0.86
CA ALA A 8 52.72 -18.75 -0.87
C ALA A 8 51.82 -19.51 -1.85
N ALA A 9 50.83 -20.23 -1.32
CA ALA A 9 49.74 -20.73 -2.13
C ALA A 9 48.92 -19.51 -2.60
N SER A 10 49.07 -19.14 -3.87
CA SER A 10 48.16 -18.21 -4.53
C SER A 10 46.80 -18.94 -4.67
N SER A 11 45.85 -18.67 -3.78
CA SER A 11 44.45 -19.00 -4.03
C SER A 11 43.99 -18.13 -5.21
N LYS A 12 44.00 -18.67 -6.43
CA LYS A 12 43.29 -18.05 -7.54
C LYS A 12 41.82 -17.97 -7.13
N LYS A 13 41.35 -16.78 -6.75
CA LYS A 13 39.91 -16.50 -6.61
C LYS A 13 39.26 -16.97 -7.91
N LYS A 14 38.29 -17.90 -7.83
CA LYS A 14 37.51 -18.30 -9.00
C LYS A 14 36.65 -17.09 -9.38
N ALA A 15 37.07 -16.37 -10.43
CA ALA A 15 36.30 -15.30 -11.03
C ALA A 15 35.00 -15.86 -11.65
N SER A 16 34.00 -15.00 -11.90
CA SER A 16 32.79 -15.38 -12.65
C SER A 16 33.17 -16.09 -13.95
N ALA A 17 32.54 -17.23 -14.20
CA ALA A 17 32.74 -18.06 -15.39
C ALA A 17 32.18 -17.38 -16.64
N THR A 18 31.10 -16.61 -16.46
CA THR A 18 30.45 -15.86 -17.55
C THR A 18 30.98 -14.44 -17.70
N GLY A 19 31.42 -13.82 -16.60
CA GLY A 19 31.81 -12.41 -16.52
C GLY A 19 30.61 -11.44 -16.40
N PHE A 20 29.38 -11.94 -16.27
CA PHE A 20 28.18 -11.09 -16.19
C PHE A 20 27.97 -10.48 -14.81
N ILE A 21 28.29 -11.23 -13.76
CA ILE A 21 28.43 -10.72 -12.40
C ILE A 21 29.91 -10.39 -12.19
N SER A 22 30.20 -9.11 -12.00
CA SER A 22 31.53 -8.59 -11.76
C SER A 22 31.92 -8.65 -10.29
N ASP A 23 33.21 -8.48 -9.99
CA ASP A 23 33.69 -8.33 -8.61
C ASP A 23 33.06 -7.12 -7.90
N LEU A 24 32.73 -6.06 -8.65
CA LEU A 24 32.03 -4.89 -8.12
C LEU A 24 30.58 -5.23 -7.75
N ASP A 25 29.88 -5.99 -8.61
CA ASP A 25 28.51 -6.43 -8.33
C ASP A 25 28.48 -7.25 -7.03
N CYS A 26 29.38 -8.22 -6.88
CA CYS A 26 29.54 -9.00 -5.64
C CYS A 26 29.85 -8.12 -4.42
N TYR A 27 30.73 -7.13 -4.57
CA TYR A 27 31.10 -6.22 -3.49
C TYR A 27 29.92 -5.36 -3.03
N LEU A 28 29.17 -4.77 -3.97
CA LEU A 28 28.03 -3.90 -3.66
C LEU A 28 26.89 -4.71 -3.02
N PHE A 29 26.64 -5.94 -3.49
CA PHE A 29 25.63 -6.82 -2.93
C PHE A 29 25.97 -7.21 -1.48
N GLY A 30 27.20 -7.65 -1.22
CA GLY A 30 27.67 -7.93 0.15
C GLY A 30 27.74 -6.69 1.06
N ALA A 31 27.83 -5.49 0.47
CA ALA A 31 27.74 -4.22 1.19
C ALA A 31 26.29 -3.73 1.40
N GLY A 32 25.29 -4.38 0.79
CA GLY A 32 23.88 -4.03 0.92
C GLY A 32 23.50 -2.76 0.15
N THR A 33 24.18 -2.50 -0.97
CA THR A 33 24.08 -1.24 -1.73
C THR A 33 24.05 -1.45 -3.24
N HIS A 34 23.74 -2.65 -3.71
CA HIS A 34 23.53 -2.93 -5.12
C HIS A 34 22.04 -2.80 -5.46
N TYR A 35 21.57 -1.56 -5.50
CA TYR A 35 20.16 -1.23 -5.73
C TYR A 35 19.56 -1.77 -7.04
N ASP A 36 20.39 -2.13 -8.01
CA ASP A 36 20.01 -2.72 -9.30
C ASP A 36 20.34 -4.23 -9.39
N ILE A 37 20.49 -4.92 -8.26
CA ILE A 37 20.95 -6.33 -8.23
C ILE A 37 20.01 -7.29 -8.96
N TYR A 38 18.72 -6.94 -9.06
CA TYR A 38 17.73 -7.69 -9.85
C TYR A 38 18.05 -7.73 -11.35
N GLN A 39 18.94 -6.88 -11.86
CA GLN A 39 19.43 -6.95 -13.25
C GLN A 39 20.53 -8.00 -13.44
N LYS A 40 20.96 -8.64 -12.35
CA LYS A 40 22.09 -9.59 -12.29
C LYS A 40 21.64 -10.95 -11.74
N LEU A 41 21.02 -10.96 -10.57
CA LEU A 41 20.40 -12.14 -9.98
C LEU A 41 19.06 -12.41 -10.66
N GLY A 42 18.65 -13.68 -10.66
CA GLY A 42 17.47 -14.15 -11.37
C GLY A 42 17.80 -14.72 -12.74
N ALA A 43 16.82 -14.69 -13.65
CA ALA A 43 16.92 -15.21 -15.01
C ALA A 43 16.89 -14.08 -16.06
N HIS A 44 17.90 -14.01 -16.92
CA HIS A 44 18.11 -12.90 -17.87
C HIS A 44 18.42 -13.39 -19.28
N PRO A 45 17.70 -12.95 -20.31
CA PRO A 45 18.08 -13.21 -21.70
C PRO A 45 19.48 -12.69 -22.00
N LYS A 46 20.32 -13.53 -22.60
CA LYS A 46 21.70 -13.15 -22.89
C LYS A 46 22.30 -13.89 -24.07
N THR A 47 23.20 -13.21 -24.77
CA THR A 47 24.13 -13.82 -25.72
C THR A 47 25.48 -14.04 -25.04
N TYR A 48 25.92 -15.29 -24.92
CA TYR A 48 27.22 -15.65 -24.36
C TYR A 48 27.97 -16.58 -25.31
N LYS A 49 29.24 -16.24 -25.59
CA LYS A 49 30.09 -16.97 -26.56
C LYS A 49 29.40 -17.23 -27.91
N GLY A 50 28.64 -16.24 -28.40
CA GLY A 50 27.94 -16.29 -29.68
C GLY A 50 26.68 -17.16 -29.72
N LYS A 51 26.16 -17.59 -28.57
CA LYS A 51 24.89 -18.32 -28.45
C LYS A 51 23.90 -17.52 -27.60
N ASP A 52 22.66 -17.45 -28.06
CA ASP A 52 21.55 -16.91 -27.28
C ASP A 52 21.01 -17.96 -26.31
N GLY A 53 20.54 -17.50 -25.16
CA GLY A 53 20.00 -18.34 -24.10
C GLY A 53 19.61 -17.49 -22.89
N ILE A 54 19.46 -18.14 -21.74
CA ILE A 54 19.13 -17.47 -20.48
C ILE A 54 20.30 -17.65 -19.50
N TYR A 55 20.73 -16.55 -18.92
CA TYR A 55 21.66 -16.51 -17.80
C TYR A 55 20.89 -16.60 -16.49
N PHE A 56 21.39 -17.40 -15.54
CA PHE A 56 20.80 -17.56 -14.22
C PHE A 56 21.83 -17.25 -13.15
N ALA A 57 21.41 -16.56 -12.10
CA ALA A 57 22.20 -16.42 -10.88
C ALA A 57 21.34 -16.41 -9.62
N VAL A 58 21.83 -17.04 -8.55
CA VAL A 58 21.12 -17.15 -7.27
C VAL A 58 22.08 -17.09 -6.09
N TRP A 59 21.68 -16.40 -5.02
CA TRP A 59 22.44 -16.33 -3.77
C TRP A 59 22.05 -17.50 -2.85
N ALA A 60 23.03 -18.37 -2.55
CA ALA A 60 22.87 -19.56 -1.71
C ALA A 60 24.23 -19.93 -1.07
N PRO A 61 24.75 -19.12 -0.14
CA PRO A 61 26.11 -19.24 0.39
C PRO A 61 26.39 -20.55 1.14
N HIS A 62 25.39 -21.14 1.79
CA HIS A 62 25.50 -22.38 2.56
C HIS A 62 25.29 -23.64 1.71
N ALA A 63 24.81 -23.49 0.46
CA ALA A 63 24.58 -24.62 -0.42
C ALA A 63 25.88 -25.39 -0.69
N LYS A 64 25.76 -26.72 -0.72
CA LYS A 64 26.85 -27.61 -1.17
C LYS A 64 26.96 -27.59 -2.69
N GLU A 65 25.83 -27.71 -3.37
CA GLU A 65 25.69 -27.67 -4.82
C GLU A 65 24.37 -27.03 -5.21
N VAL A 66 24.34 -26.37 -6.37
CA VAL A 66 23.12 -25.79 -6.94
C VAL A 66 23.02 -26.23 -8.39
N HIS A 67 21.84 -26.69 -8.81
CA HIS A 67 21.55 -27.06 -10.19
C HIS A 67 20.33 -26.29 -10.69
N LEU A 68 20.35 -25.92 -11.96
CA LEU A 68 19.17 -25.41 -12.66
C LEU A 68 18.31 -26.60 -13.09
N VAL A 69 17.01 -26.57 -12.78
CA VAL A 69 16.06 -27.62 -13.19
C VAL A 69 14.84 -27.01 -13.85
N GLY A 70 14.28 -27.72 -14.82
CA GLY A 70 13.08 -27.30 -15.53
C GLY A 70 12.68 -28.30 -16.61
N ASP A 71 11.71 -27.94 -17.44
CA ASP A 71 11.22 -28.85 -18.49
C ASP A 71 12.34 -29.25 -19.47
N PHE A 72 13.26 -28.33 -19.78
CA PHE A 72 14.38 -28.55 -20.69
C PHE A 72 15.35 -29.66 -20.26
N ASN A 73 15.35 -30.05 -18.97
CA ASN A 73 16.17 -31.15 -18.45
C ASN A 73 15.37 -32.19 -17.66
N ASN A 74 14.05 -32.26 -17.88
CA ASN A 74 13.11 -33.17 -17.21
C ASN A 74 13.18 -33.08 -15.67
N TRP A 75 13.40 -31.88 -15.14
CA TRP A 75 13.49 -31.62 -13.70
C TRP A 75 14.58 -32.45 -12.98
N ASN A 76 15.63 -32.88 -13.69
CA ASN A 76 16.71 -33.70 -13.13
C ASN A 76 17.67 -32.85 -12.27
N PRO A 77 17.78 -33.08 -10.94
CA PRO A 77 18.59 -32.28 -10.03
C PRO A 77 20.11 -32.46 -10.19
N GLU A 78 20.57 -33.30 -11.14
CA GLU A 78 22.00 -33.54 -11.40
C GLU A 78 22.45 -33.04 -12.79
N ALA A 79 21.52 -32.59 -13.65
CA ALA A 79 21.82 -32.39 -15.08
C ALA A 79 22.55 -31.07 -15.40
N SER A 80 22.20 -29.98 -14.71
CA SER A 80 22.67 -28.63 -15.05
C SER A 80 23.30 -27.92 -13.85
N PRO A 81 24.52 -28.33 -13.43
CA PRO A 81 25.22 -27.76 -12.27
C PRO A 81 25.59 -26.29 -12.50
N MET A 82 25.38 -25.47 -11.47
CA MET A 82 25.77 -24.07 -11.44
C MET A 82 27.17 -23.90 -10.83
N GLU A 83 27.88 -22.85 -11.22
CA GLU A 83 29.22 -22.52 -10.72
C GLU A 83 29.15 -21.43 -9.66
N ARG A 84 29.78 -21.66 -8.50
CA ARG A 84 29.89 -20.66 -7.44
C ARG A 84 30.90 -19.57 -7.82
N ILE A 85 30.47 -18.31 -7.77
CA ILE A 85 31.28 -17.12 -8.03
C ILE A 85 32.07 -16.76 -6.77
N SER A 86 33.36 -17.13 -6.72
CA SER A 86 34.27 -16.75 -5.62
C SER A 86 33.66 -17.09 -4.23
N GLU A 87 33.97 -16.28 -3.23
CA GLU A 87 33.42 -16.36 -1.87
C GLU A 87 32.08 -15.59 -1.71
N SER A 88 31.47 -15.11 -2.79
CA SER A 88 30.24 -14.28 -2.73
C SER A 88 28.99 -15.05 -2.26
N GLY A 89 29.01 -16.38 -2.39
CA GLY A 89 27.83 -17.22 -2.17
C GLY A 89 26.82 -17.19 -3.32
N ILE A 90 27.13 -16.49 -4.42
CA ILE A 90 26.33 -16.48 -5.64
C ILE A 90 26.73 -17.66 -6.53
N TRP A 91 25.74 -18.33 -7.10
CA TRP A 91 25.89 -19.40 -8.09
C TRP A 91 25.37 -18.91 -9.44
N GLU A 92 26.04 -19.29 -10.54
CA GLU A 92 25.62 -18.90 -11.88
C GLU A 92 25.65 -20.05 -12.90
N ILE A 93 24.83 -19.94 -13.95
CA ILE A 93 24.91 -20.77 -15.15
C ILE A 93 24.36 -20.01 -16.36
N PHE A 94 24.90 -20.29 -17.55
CA PHE A 94 24.30 -19.87 -18.81
C PHE A 94 23.72 -21.10 -19.53
N ASN A 95 22.41 -21.09 -19.81
CA ASN A 95 21.73 -22.17 -20.52
C ASN A 95 21.52 -21.80 -22.00
N PRO A 96 22.36 -22.30 -22.93
CA PRO A 96 22.27 -21.95 -24.34
C PRO A 96 21.01 -22.54 -24.99
N GLY A 97 20.28 -21.72 -25.74
CA GLY A 97 19.11 -22.12 -26.50
C GLY A 97 17.78 -22.05 -25.73
N MET A 98 17.83 -21.93 -24.40
CA MET A 98 16.65 -21.75 -23.55
C MET A 98 15.86 -20.50 -23.96
N LYS A 99 14.53 -20.60 -23.97
CA LYS A 99 13.61 -19.55 -24.41
C LYS A 99 12.90 -18.90 -23.24
N LEU A 100 12.32 -17.74 -23.50
CA LEU A 100 11.35 -17.09 -22.62
C LEU A 100 10.08 -17.95 -22.51
N GLY A 101 9.41 -17.87 -21.36
CA GLY A 101 8.21 -18.64 -21.04
C GLY A 101 8.49 -20.05 -20.52
N GLU A 102 9.76 -20.45 -20.39
CA GLU A 102 10.13 -21.76 -19.84
C GLU A 102 10.11 -21.78 -18.32
N LEU A 103 9.59 -22.87 -17.75
CA LEU A 103 9.53 -23.13 -16.32
C LEU A 103 10.88 -23.59 -15.78
N TYR A 104 11.29 -23.06 -14.63
CA TYR A 104 12.50 -23.46 -13.94
C TYR A 104 12.41 -23.32 -12.41
N LYS A 105 13.33 -23.99 -11.73
CA LYS A 105 13.65 -23.84 -10.30
C LYS A 105 15.15 -24.01 -10.07
N PHE A 106 15.59 -23.72 -8.86
CA PHE A 106 16.89 -24.14 -8.36
C PHE A 106 16.76 -25.41 -7.51
N ALA A 107 17.50 -26.45 -7.85
CA ALA A 107 17.71 -27.61 -7.01
C ALA A 107 18.96 -27.38 -6.16
N ILE A 108 18.76 -27.17 -4.85
CA ILE A 108 19.82 -26.83 -3.90
C ILE A 108 20.10 -28.04 -3.02
N THR A 109 21.33 -28.55 -3.10
CA THR A 109 21.83 -29.60 -2.21
C THR A 109 22.39 -28.94 -0.95
N THR A 110 21.78 -29.21 0.21
CA THR A 110 22.23 -28.70 1.51
C THR A 110 23.51 -29.40 1.97
N GLN A 111 24.13 -28.90 3.05
CA GLN A 111 25.29 -29.57 3.69
C GLN A 111 24.96 -30.99 4.18
N SER A 112 23.70 -31.26 4.55
CA SER A 112 23.25 -32.60 4.94
C SER A 112 22.99 -33.54 3.76
N GLY A 113 23.07 -33.05 2.51
CA GLY A 113 22.79 -33.81 1.30
C GLY A 113 21.31 -33.85 0.90
N LYS A 114 20.43 -33.14 1.61
CA LYS A 114 19.02 -32.98 1.21
C LYS A 114 18.94 -32.06 -0.01
N ILE A 115 18.10 -32.41 -0.98
CA ILE A 115 17.82 -31.55 -2.15
C ILE A 115 16.54 -30.76 -1.90
N LEU A 116 16.61 -29.44 -2.05
CA LEU A 116 15.50 -28.49 -1.97
C LEU A 116 15.18 -27.98 -3.36
N TYR A 117 13.90 -27.87 -3.70
CA TYR A 117 13.46 -27.22 -4.95
C TYR A 117 12.90 -25.84 -4.63
N LYS A 118 13.62 -24.80 -5.04
CA LYS A 118 13.30 -23.41 -4.74
C LYS A 118 12.87 -22.66 -5.99
N ALA A 119 11.79 -21.89 -5.87
CA ALA A 119 11.50 -20.83 -6.82
C ALA A 119 12.62 -19.79 -6.73
N ASP A 120 12.85 -19.09 -7.83
CA ASP A 120 13.86 -18.04 -7.91
C ASP A 120 13.40 -16.80 -7.14
N PRO A 121 14.15 -16.33 -6.10
CA PRO A 121 13.82 -15.12 -5.36
C PRO A 121 13.69 -13.87 -6.23
N PHE A 122 14.39 -13.84 -7.37
CA PHE A 122 14.44 -12.75 -8.33
C PHE A 122 13.67 -13.07 -9.63
N ALA A 123 12.75 -14.03 -9.60
CA ALA A 123 11.90 -14.34 -10.76
C ALA A 123 11.08 -13.12 -11.17
N PHE A 124 11.06 -12.79 -12.46
CA PHE A 124 10.17 -11.76 -13.02
C PHE A 124 8.78 -12.28 -13.38
N SER A 125 8.60 -13.60 -13.44
CA SER A 125 7.31 -14.24 -13.68
C SER A 125 7.25 -15.58 -12.94
N ALA A 126 6.03 -16.03 -12.65
CA ALA A 126 5.78 -17.27 -11.95
C ALA A 126 4.69 -18.10 -12.65
N GLU A 127 4.69 -19.40 -12.35
CA GLU A 127 3.63 -20.32 -12.76
C GLU A 127 2.31 -20.00 -12.06
N TYR A 128 1.18 -20.26 -12.73
CA TYR A 128 -0.15 -20.08 -12.12
C TYR A 128 -0.34 -21.03 -10.93
N ARG A 129 -0.73 -20.49 -9.77
CA ARG A 129 -0.95 -21.27 -8.54
C ARG A 129 -2.00 -22.39 -8.76
N PRO A 130 -1.79 -23.61 -8.23
CA PRO A 130 -0.81 -23.99 -7.21
C PRO A 130 0.57 -24.39 -7.77
N GLY A 131 0.83 -24.14 -9.05
CA GLY A 131 2.19 -24.18 -9.60
C GLY A 131 3.15 -23.28 -8.81
N THR A 132 4.43 -23.64 -8.79
CA THR A 132 5.45 -22.97 -7.96
C THR A 132 6.77 -22.77 -8.70
N ALA A 133 6.83 -23.10 -9.98
CA ALA A 133 8.00 -22.82 -10.78
C ALA A 133 8.10 -21.32 -11.11
N SER A 134 9.32 -20.83 -11.22
CA SER A 134 9.58 -19.54 -11.83
C SER A 134 9.47 -19.68 -13.35
N VAL A 135 9.09 -18.61 -14.03
CA VAL A 135 8.97 -18.56 -15.49
C VAL A 135 10.00 -17.56 -16.00
N THR A 136 10.81 -17.96 -16.97
CA THR A 136 11.72 -17.03 -17.66
C THR A 136 10.94 -15.94 -18.37
N ALA A 137 11.26 -14.68 -18.09
CA ALA A 137 10.58 -13.52 -18.66
C ALA A 137 11.58 -12.43 -19.00
N ASP A 138 11.19 -11.55 -19.93
CA ASP A 138 11.94 -10.35 -20.26
C ASP A 138 11.04 -9.15 -20.07
N ILE A 139 11.37 -8.31 -19.09
CA ILE A 139 10.63 -7.11 -18.75
C ILE A 139 11.15 -5.88 -19.50
N GLN A 140 12.15 -6.04 -20.37
CA GLN A 140 12.70 -4.93 -21.15
C GLN A 140 11.88 -4.66 -22.42
N GLY A 141 11.93 -3.42 -22.90
CA GLY A 141 11.37 -3.04 -24.20
C GLY A 141 9.87 -2.76 -24.22
N PHE A 142 9.19 -2.73 -23.07
CA PHE A 142 7.80 -2.27 -23.00
C PHE A 142 7.69 -0.77 -23.42
N PRO A 143 6.79 -0.42 -24.35
CA PRO A 143 6.68 0.94 -24.89
C PRO A 143 5.84 1.85 -23.97
N TRP A 144 6.42 2.32 -22.87
CA TRP A 144 5.80 3.29 -21.97
C TRP A 144 5.41 4.59 -22.68
N THR A 145 4.26 5.17 -22.31
CA THR A 145 3.72 6.41 -22.89
C THR A 145 3.35 7.47 -21.85
N ASP A 146 3.88 7.32 -20.63
CA ASP A 146 3.51 8.05 -19.43
C ASP A 146 4.58 9.06 -18.98
N SER A 147 5.53 9.43 -19.84
CA SER A 147 6.61 10.37 -19.49
C SER A 147 6.10 11.69 -18.89
N THR A 148 5.01 12.24 -19.43
CA THR A 148 4.37 13.45 -18.89
C THR A 148 3.80 13.24 -17.48
N TRP A 149 3.37 12.03 -17.13
CA TRP A 149 2.93 11.70 -15.78
C TRP A 149 4.12 11.65 -14.83
N ILE A 150 5.18 10.92 -15.20
CA ILE A 150 6.41 10.79 -14.41
C ILE A 150 7.05 12.16 -14.16
N GLU A 151 7.18 13.00 -15.18
CA GLU A 151 7.73 14.37 -15.03
C GLU A 151 6.91 15.21 -14.05
N LYS A 152 5.57 15.13 -14.10
CA LYS A 152 4.70 15.85 -13.16
C LYS A 152 4.84 15.32 -11.74
N ARG A 153 4.89 14.00 -11.56
CA ARG A 153 5.10 13.36 -10.26
C ARG A 153 6.40 13.84 -9.63
N THR A 154 7.49 13.85 -10.40
CA THR A 154 8.81 14.27 -9.93
C THR A 154 8.89 15.74 -9.53
N GLN A 155 8.04 16.61 -10.08
CA GLN A 155 8.02 18.04 -9.73
C GLN A 155 7.01 18.40 -8.62
N ALA A 156 6.14 17.46 -8.25
CA ALA A 156 5.03 17.71 -7.36
C ALA A 156 5.37 17.47 -5.89
N ASP A 157 4.80 18.31 -5.03
CA ASP A 157 4.72 18.06 -3.60
C ASP A 157 3.44 17.25 -3.30
N ALA A 158 3.58 15.95 -3.08
CA ALA A 158 2.46 15.05 -2.83
C ALA A 158 1.60 15.46 -1.63
N GLN A 159 2.18 16.14 -0.63
CA GLN A 159 1.43 16.62 0.53
C GLN A 159 0.44 17.73 0.17
N LYS A 160 0.70 18.48 -0.92
CA LYS A 160 -0.14 19.59 -1.39
C LYS A 160 -1.07 19.23 -2.54
N LEU A 161 -1.06 17.98 -2.98
CA LEU A 161 -1.96 17.46 -3.99
C LEU A 161 -3.20 16.80 -3.36
N PRO A 162 -4.34 16.76 -4.07
CA PRO A 162 -5.45 15.92 -3.65
C PRO A 162 -5.04 14.46 -3.75
N MET A 163 -5.26 13.70 -2.67
CA MET A 163 -5.08 12.25 -2.66
C MET A 163 -6.32 11.59 -2.04
N SER A 164 -7.15 11.06 -2.93
CA SER A 164 -8.22 10.11 -2.65
C SER A 164 -7.90 8.78 -3.33
N ILE A 165 -7.76 7.74 -2.50
CA ILE A 165 -7.32 6.40 -2.84
C ILE A 165 -8.53 5.47 -2.86
N TYR A 166 -8.65 4.70 -3.93
CA TYR A 166 -9.56 3.56 -4.01
C TYR A 166 -8.73 2.29 -3.82
N GLU A 167 -8.83 1.67 -2.65
CA GLU A 167 -8.11 0.43 -2.34
C GLU A 167 -8.84 -0.76 -2.96
N VAL A 168 -8.10 -1.63 -3.66
CA VAL A 168 -8.64 -2.67 -4.54
C VAL A 168 -7.86 -3.98 -4.41
N HIS A 169 -8.59 -5.06 -4.17
CA HIS A 169 -8.10 -6.42 -4.43
C HIS A 169 -8.60 -6.88 -5.81
N LEU A 170 -7.71 -6.94 -6.81
CA LEU A 170 -8.09 -7.21 -8.21
C LEU A 170 -8.83 -8.55 -8.39
N GLY A 171 -8.48 -9.56 -7.61
CA GLY A 171 -9.09 -10.89 -7.70
C GLY A 171 -10.56 -10.96 -7.28
N SER A 172 -11.08 -9.96 -6.57
CA SER A 172 -12.47 -9.92 -6.08
C SER A 172 -13.22 -8.63 -6.41
N TRP A 173 -12.56 -7.64 -7.02
CA TRP A 173 -13.24 -6.43 -7.49
C TRP A 173 -14.33 -6.75 -8.50
N ARG A 174 -13.98 -7.49 -9.56
CA ARG A 174 -14.90 -8.05 -10.56
C ARG A 174 -14.43 -9.43 -10.96
N LYS A 175 -15.39 -10.32 -11.24
CA LYS A 175 -15.15 -11.63 -11.86
C LYS A 175 -15.97 -11.80 -13.12
N ARG A 176 -15.39 -12.49 -14.11
CA ARG A 176 -16.09 -12.94 -15.32
C ARG A 176 -16.75 -14.27 -15.04
N ASP A 177 -17.88 -14.52 -15.67
CA ASP A 177 -18.48 -15.85 -15.73
C ASP A 177 -17.71 -16.73 -16.74
N ARG A 178 -16.49 -17.14 -16.36
CA ARG A 178 -15.64 -18.05 -17.14
C ARG A 178 -14.81 -18.95 -16.22
N PRO A 179 -14.56 -20.22 -16.59
CA PRO A 179 -13.76 -21.15 -15.79
C PRO A 179 -12.25 -20.87 -15.88
N GLU A 180 -11.79 -20.22 -16.95
CA GLU A 180 -10.38 -19.89 -17.11
C GLU A 180 -9.90 -18.96 -16.00
N ARG A 181 -8.77 -19.33 -15.36
CA ARG A 181 -8.11 -18.56 -14.30
C ARG A 181 -9.09 -18.09 -13.21
N ASP A 182 -9.96 -19.00 -12.77
CA ASP A 182 -10.93 -18.79 -11.68
C ASP A 182 -11.89 -17.59 -11.90
N GLY A 183 -12.11 -17.20 -13.17
CA GLY A 183 -12.93 -16.05 -13.54
C GLY A 183 -12.28 -14.70 -13.24
N PHE A 184 -11.01 -14.65 -12.85
CA PHE A 184 -10.31 -13.40 -12.58
C PHE A 184 -10.26 -12.50 -13.81
N TYR A 185 -10.32 -11.20 -13.56
CA TYR A 185 -10.00 -10.20 -14.57
C TYR A 185 -8.51 -10.25 -14.86
N THR A 186 -8.18 -10.14 -16.15
CA THR A 186 -6.79 -9.89 -16.52
C THR A 186 -6.39 -8.45 -16.19
N TYR A 187 -5.10 -8.18 -16.07
CA TYR A 187 -4.58 -6.81 -15.90
C TYR A 187 -5.09 -5.88 -17.01
N THR A 188 -5.17 -6.35 -18.26
CA THR A 188 -5.68 -5.56 -19.37
C THR A 188 -7.17 -5.23 -19.22
N GLU A 189 -8.01 -6.22 -18.85
CA GLU A 189 -9.44 -5.98 -18.61
C GLU A 189 -9.66 -5.03 -17.42
N ALA A 190 -8.95 -5.26 -16.32
CA ALA A 190 -9.02 -4.42 -15.13
C ALA A 190 -8.58 -2.98 -15.45
N ALA A 191 -7.54 -2.77 -16.27
CA ALA A 191 -7.03 -1.44 -16.61
C ALA A 191 -8.12 -0.53 -17.16
N HIS A 192 -8.95 -1.04 -18.08
CA HIS A 192 -10.00 -0.24 -18.71
C HIS A 192 -11.17 0.02 -17.77
N GLU A 193 -11.73 -1.02 -17.16
CA GLU A 193 -12.94 -0.89 -16.34
C GLU A 193 -12.64 -0.16 -15.02
N LEU A 194 -11.52 -0.45 -14.35
CA LEU A 194 -11.14 0.21 -13.12
C LEU A 194 -10.79 1.67 -13.35
N ALA A 195 -10.01 1.99 -14.39
CA ALA A 195 -9.71 3.40 -14.70
C ALA A 195 -10.97 4.20 -15.04
N ALA A 196 -11.94 3.61 -15.74
CA ALA A 196 -13.23 4.26 -16.01
C ALA A 196 -13.98 4.57 -14.70
N TYR A 197 -14.10 3.57 -13.81
CA TYR A 197 -14.76 3.71 -12.52
C TYR A 197 -14.09 4.78 -11.63
N VAL A 198 -12.78 4.66 -11.44
CA VAL A 198 -11.96 5.57 -10.59
C VAL A 198 -12.07 7.00 -11.09
N LYS A 199 -12.01 7.21 -12.41
CA LYS A 199 -12.13 8.53 -13.04
C LYS A 199 -13.54 9.11 -12.91
N GLU A 200 -14.57 8.29 -13.09
CA GLU A 200 -15.96 8.71 -12.92
C GLU A 200 -16.23 9.14 -11.48
N MET A 201 -15.84 8.31 -10.51
CA MET A 201 -16.02 8.58 -9.08
C MET A 201 -15.23 9.80 -8.63
N GLY A 202 -14.10 10.10 -9.28
CA GLY A 202 -13.25 11.22 -8.89
C GLY A 202 -12.18 10.84 -7.87
N TYR A 203 -11.78 9.57 -7.82
CA TYR A 203 -10.56 9.17 -7.14
C TYR A 203 -9.32 9.74 -7.89
N THR A 204 -8.18 9.65 -7.24
CA THR A 204 -6.88 10.11 -7.78
C THR A 204 -5.87 8.99 -7.89
N HIS A 205 -5.98 7.98 -7.03
CA HIS A 205 -5.08 6.84 -6.97
C HIS A 205 -5.89 5.56 -6.78
N VAL A 206 -5.32 4.45 -7.23
CA VAL A 206 -5.69 3.11 -6.77
C VAL A 206 -4.56 2.53 -5.96
N GLU A 207 -4.91 1.88 -4.85
CA GLU A 207 -3.97 1.09 -4.05
C GLU A 207 -4.31 -0.38 -4.23
N LEU A 208 -3.33 -1.17 -4.71
CA LEU A 208 -3.55 -2.55 -5.11
C LEU A 208 -2.98 -3.51 -4.07
N MET A 209 -3.85 -4.43 -3.64
CA MET A 209 -3.48 -5.55 -2.77
C MET A 209 -3.06 -6.76 -3.60
N GLY A 210 -2.09 -7.52 -3.08
CA GLY A 210 -1.72 -8.85 -3.59
C GLY A 210 -1.24 -8.89 -5.03
N ILE A 211 -0.39 -7.95 -5.40
CA ILE A 211 0.23 -7.93 -6.73
C ILE A 211 1.48 -8.78 -6.80
N ALA A 212 2.37 -8.78 -5.79
CA ALA A 212 3.50 -9.71 -5.77
C ALA A 212 3.02 -11.18 -5.69
N GLU A 213 3.74 -12.11 -6.30
CA GLU A 213 3.29 -13.49 -6.40
C GLU A 213 3.21 -14.16 -5.01
N HIS A 214 2.06 -14.79 -4.76
CA HIS A 214 1.69 -15.39 -3.47
C HIS A 214 0.93 -16.70 -3.71
N PRO A 215 1.11 -17.73 -2.87
CA PRO A 215 0.59 -19.08 -3.15
C PRO A 215 -0.90 -19.23 -2.81
N PHE A 216 -1.44 -18.40 -1.92
CA PHE A 216 -2.78 -18.59 -1.34
C PHE A 216 -3.64 -17.32 -1.41
N ASP A 217 -4.80 -17.40 -2.07
CA ASP A 217 -5.70 -16.26 -2.25
C ASP A 217 -6.24 -15.69 -0.94
N GLY A 218 -6.54 -16.55 0.03
CA GLY A 218 -7.03 -16.14 1.34
C GLY A 218 -5.99 -15.42 2.20
N SER A 219 -4.74 -15.31 1.74
CA SER A 219 -3.76 -14.38 2.33
C SER A 219 -3.96 -12.94 1.86
N TRP A 220 -4.82 -12.73 0.85
CA TRP A 220 -5.06 -11.47 0.15
C TRP A 220 -3.82 -10.84 -0.49
N GLY A 221 -2.73 -11.62 -0.56
CA GLY A 221 -1.43 -11.17 -1.02
C GLY A 221 -0.40 -10.88 0.05
N TYR A 222 -0.76 -10.90 1.34
CA TYR A 222 0.16 -10.58 2.45
C TYR A 222 1.14 -11.71 2.79
N GLN A 223 1.06 -12.85 2.11
CA GLN A 223 2.02 -13.96 2.24
C GLN A 223 2.76 -14.19 0.93
N VAL A 224 3.70 -13.28 0.61
CA VAL A 224 4.42 -13.23 -0.66
C VAL A 224 5.53 -14.28 -0.74
N THR A 225 5.64 -14.95 -1.89
CA THR A 225 6.75 -15.87 -2.21
C THR A 225 7.57 -15.45 -3.43
N GLY A 226 7.02 -14.64 -4.34
CA GLY A 226 7.71 -14.12 -5.52
C GLY A 226 7.69 -12.60 -5.55
N TYR A 227 8.69 -11.99 -4.90
CA TYR A 227 8.74 -10.54 -4.66
C TYR A 227 8.93 -9.71 -5.93
N PHE A 228 9.60 -10.26 -6.94
CA PHE A 228 9.90 -9.58 -8.21
C PHE A 228 8.94 -9.97 -9.35
N ALA A 229 7.90 -10.75 -9.07
CA ALA A 229 6.93 -11.18 -10.07
C ALA A 229 5.54 -10.62 -9.74
N PRO A 230 4.89 -9.86 -10.65
CA PRO A 230 3.45 -9.65 -10.54
C PRO A 230 2.75 -11.00 -10.67
N THR A 231 1.71 -11.22 -9.86
CA THR A 231 1.04 -12.51 -9.76
C THR A 231 0.49 -12.92 -11.11
N SER A 232 0.82 -14.16 -11.47
CA SER A 232 0.40 -14.78 -12.72
C SER A 232 -1.12 -14.93 -12.83
N ARG A 233 -1.88 -14.74 -11.74
CA ARG A 233 -3.35 -14.79 -11.70
C ARG A 233 -3.99 -13.91 -12.76
N TYR A 234 -3.50 -12.68 -12.90
CA TYR A 234 -4.14 -11.65 -13.73
C TYR A 234 -3.45 -11.46 -15.09
N GLY A 235 -2.32 -12.12 -15.34
CA GLY A 235 -1.66 -12.02 -16.65
C GLY A 235 -0.15 -12.11 -16.56
N THR A 236 0.52 -11.57 -17.58
CA THR A 236 1.98 -11.47 -17.66
C THR A 236 2.50 -10.16 -17.08
N PRO A 237 3.80 -10.05 -16.78
CA PRO A 237 4.47 -8.79 -16.44
C PRO A 237 4.14 -7.63 -17.38
N GLU A 238 4.15 -7.85 -18.70
CA GLU A 238 3.87 -6.81 -19.70
C GLU A 238 2.41 -6.34 -19.64
N GLN A 239 1.48 -7.22 -19.27
CA GLN A 239 0.09 -6.83 -19.06
C GLN A 239 -0.07 -5.97 -17.79
N PHE A 240 0.74 -6.20 -16.76
CA PHE A 240 0.76 -5.31 -15.58
C PHE A 240 1.40 -3.95 -15.92
N MET A 241 2.48 -3.91 -16.70
CA MET A 241 3.02 -2.65 -17.23
C MET A 241 1.98 -1.88 -18.05
N TYR A 242 1.21 -2.59 -18.89
CA TYR A 242 0.08 -2.01 -19.62
C TYR A 242 -0.97 -1.41 -18.69
N PHE A 243 -1.33 -2.12 -17.61
CA PHE A 243 -2.27 -1.62 -16.61
C PHE A 243 -1.80 -0.28 -16.04
N VAL A 244 -0.57 -0.20 -15.53
CA VAL A 244 -0.04 1.02 -14.94
C VAL A 244 0.03 2.17 -15.96
N ASN A 245 0.58 1.91 -17.16
CA ASN A 245 0.65 2.90 -18.24
C ASN A 245 -0.73 3.44 -18.63
N TYR A 246 -1.75 2.57 -18.68
CA TYR A 246 -3.12 2.98 -19.01
C TYR A 246 -3.75 3.85 -17.92
N LEU A 247 -3.49 3.55 -16.63
CA LEU A 247 -3.94 4.36 -15.51
C LEU A 247 -3.28 5.74 -15.50
N HIS A 248 -1.96 5.81 -15.72
CA HIS A 248 -1.23 7.07 -15.84
C HIS A 248 -1.76 7.95 -16.97
N LYS A 249 -2.07 7.35 -18.14
CA LYS A 249 -2.70 8.05 -19.26
C LYS A 249 -4.07 8.64 -18.90
N ASN A 250 -4.74 8.07 -17.91
CA ASN A 250 -6.01 8.57 -17.38
C ASN A 250 -5.85 9.51 -16.16
N GLY A 251 -4.62 9.82 -15.77
CA GLY A 251 -4.32 10.70 -14.64
C GLY A 251 -4.62 10.06 -13.28
N ILE A 252 -4.43 8.75 -13.18
CA ILE A 252 -4.66 7.95 -11.97
C ILE A 252 -3.31 7.37 -11.54
N GLY A 253 -2.94 7.59 -10.28
CA GLY A 253 -1.73 6.99 -9.73
C GLY A 253 -1.94 5.57 -9.22
N VAL A 254 -0.86 4.78 -9.17
CA VAL A 254 -0.88 3.38 -8.71
C VAL A 254 0.01 3.22 -7.49
N ILE A 255 -0.57 2.80 -6.38
CA ILE A 255 0.12 2.43 -5.14
C ILE A 255 0.04 0.91 -5.01
N LEU A 256 1.11 0.26 -4.57
CA LEU A 256 1.11 -1.17 -4.26
C LEU A 256 1.26 -1.40 -2.77
N ASP A 257 0.46 -2.32 -2.24
CA ASP A 257 0.79 -2.94 -0.96
C ASP A 257 2.06 -3.77 -1.12
N TRP A 258 3.06 -3.42 -0.31
CA TRP A 258 4.39 -4.00 -0.32
C TRP A 258 4.65 -4.62 1.05
N VAL A 259 5.15 -5.87 1.06
CA VAL A 259 5.19 -6.72 2.24
C VAL A 259 6.64 -7.06 2.65
N PRO A 260 7.42 -6.09 3.17
CA PRO A 260 8.78 -6.33 3.64
C PRO A 260 8.83 -6.90 5.06
N ALA A 261 7.69 -7.03 5.75
CA ALA A 261 7.64 -7.39 7.16
C ALA A 261 7.94 -8.87 7.42
N HIS A 262 7.44 -9.76 6.56
CA HIS A 262 7.54 -11.20 6.75
C HIS A 262 7.29 -11.96 5.43
N PHE A 263 7.55 -13.27 5.45
CA PHE A 263 7.23 -14.19 4.34
C PHE A 263 6.79 -15.56 4.89
N PRO A 264 5.98 -16.35 4.15
CA PRO A 264 5.46 -17.61 4.65
C PRO A 264 6.51 -18.74 4.61
N LYS A 265 6.19 -19.87 5.26
CA LYS A 265 7.08 -21.04 5.39
C LYS A 265 6.97 -22.03 4.21
N ASP A 266 6.34 -21.64 3.11
CA ASP A 266 6.20 -22.45 1.91
C ASP A 266 7.57 -22.94 1.41
N ALA A 267 7.66 -24.25 1.16
CA ALA A 267 8.94 -24.90 0.88
C ALA A 267 9.63 -24.36 -0.38
N HIS A 268 8.87 -23.91 -1.39
CA HIS A 268 9.41 -23.32 -2.62
C HIS A 268 9.90 -21.89 -2.43
N GLY A 269 9.45 -21.19 -1.39
CA GLY A 269 9.77 -19.79 -1.11
C GLY A 269 11.09 -19.59 -0.36
N LEU A 270 11.21 -18.48 0.37
CA LEU A 270 12.48 -18.01 0.96
C LEU A 270 12.90 -18.73 2.26
N ALA A 271 12.00 -19.47 2.92
CA ALA A 271 12.29 -20.11 4.20
C ALA A 271 13.40 -21.17 4.10
N ASP A 272 14.39 -21.10 4.99
CA ASP A 272 15.56 -21.98 5.04
C ASP A 272 16.17 -22.20 3.63
N PHE A 273 16.33 -21.10 2.87
CA PHE A 273 16.47 -21.12 1.42
C PHE A 273 17.52 -22.11 0.90
N ASP A 274 18.70 -22.11 1.51
CA ASP A 274 19.84 -22.97 1.14
C ASP A 274 20.16 -24.05 2.19
N GLY A 275 19.20 -24.35 3.07
CA GLY A 275 19.28 -25.38 4.11
C GLY A 275 19.48 -24.86 5.52
N GLU A 276 19.71 -23.55 5.69
CA GLU A 276 19.84 -22.84 6.96
C GLU A 276 19.10 -21.49 6.88
N PRO A 277 18.81 -20.81 8.01
CA PRO A 277 18.24 -19.45 8.02
C PRO A 277 19.07 -18.47 7.18
N LEU A 278 18.52 -18.02 6.05
CA LEU A 278 19.23 -17.17 5.08
C LEU A 278 18.59 -15.80 4.97
N PHE A 279 17.30 -15.75 4.58
CA PHE A 279 16.55 -14.51 4.46
C PHE A 279 15.98 -14.06 5.80
N GLU A 280 15.68 -15.02 6.67
CA GLU A 280 15.16 -14.82 8.02
C GLU A 280 16.27 -14.74 9.08
N TYR A 281 15.96 -14.15 10.23
CA TYR A 281 16.84 -14.22 11.40
C TYR A 281 17.01 -15.68 11.87
N GLY A 282 18.24 -16.05 12.22
CA GLY A 282 18.54 -17.39 12.75
C GLY A 282 17.98 -17.68 14.14
N ASP A 283 17.75 -16.65 14.97
CA ASP A 283 17.07 -16.81 16.28
C ASP A 283 15.54 -16.73 16.08
N PRO A 284 14.78 -17.81 16.34
CA PRO A 284 13.34 -17.82 16.11
C PRO A 284 12.56 -16.82 16.98
N ARG A 285 13.13 -16.38 18.11
CA ARG A 285 12.51 -15.33 18.95
C ARG A 285 12.45 -13.97 18.28
N LYS A 286 13.25 -13.77 17.22
CA LYS A 286 13.25 -12.58 16.36
C LYS A 286 12.76 -12.91 14.94
N GLY A 287 13.10 -14.11 14.45
CA GLY A 287 12.90 -14.57 13.07
C GLY A 287 11.54 -15.16 12.73
N GLU A 288 10.59 -15.23 13.68
CA GLU A 288 9.24 -15.76 13.41
C GLU A 288 8.15 -14.89 14.04
N HIS A 289 7.05 -14.66 13.33
CA HIS A 289 5.81 -14.16 13.92
C HIS A 289 4.98 -15.35 14.40
N PRO A 290 4.86 -15.58 15.73
CA PRO A 290 4.25 -16.79 16.26
C PRO A 290 2.75 -16.88 15.93
N ASP A 291 2.03 -15.76 15.98
CA ASP A 291 0.59 -15.71 15.71
C ASP A 291 0.25 -15.92 14.23
N TRP A 292 1.17 -15.59 13.32
CA TRP A 292 0.97 -15.69 11.88
C TRP A 292 1.57 -16.96 11.26
N GLY A 293 2.50 -17.61 11.97
CA GLY A 293 3.23 -18.77 11.46
C GLY A 293 4.22 -18.44 10.33
N THR A 294 4.64 -17.18 10.22
CA THR A 294 5.53 -16.67 9.15
C THR A 294 6.96 -16.39 9.66
N LYS A 295 7.89 -16.22 8.72
CA LYS A 295 9.29 -15.85 8.98
C LYS A 295 9.50 -14.34 8.83
N VAL A 296 10.38 -13.76 9.65
CA VAL A 296 10.76 -12.34 9.63
C VAL A 296 12.12 -12.17 8.97
N PHE A 297 12.22 -11.25 8.01
CA PHE A 297 13.47 -10.95 7.33
C PHE A 297 14.57 -10.48 8.29
N ASP A 298 15.81 -10.92 8.05
CA ASP A 298 17.01 -10.45 8.75
C ASP A 298 17.44 -9.08 8.22
N TYR A 299 16.86 -8.01 8.75
CA TYR A 299 17.22 -6.63 8.39
C TYR A 299 18.68 -6.27 8.78
N GLY A 300 19.37 -7.10 9.57
CA GLY A 300 20.78 -6.91 9.90
C GLY A 300 21.72 -7.39 8.79
N LYS A 301 21.26 -8.30 7.92
CA LYS A 301 22.04 -8.90 6.84
C LYS A 301 22.00 -8.02 5.58
N ASN A 302 23.18 -7.71 5.05
CA ASN A 302 23.31 -6.74 3.95
C ASN A 302 22.61 -7.19 2.67
N GLU A 303 22.79 -8.45 2.29
CA GLU A 303 22.19 -9.05 1.10
C GLU A 303 20.65 -9.08 1.20
N VAL A 304 20.10 -9.25 2.41
CA VAL A 304 18.65 -9.24 2.66
C VAL A 304 18.09 -7.81 2.58
N LYS A 305 18.79 -6.83 3.18
CA LYS A 305 18.43 -5.42 2.99
C LYS A 305 18.46 -5.03 1.51
N ASP A 306 19.48 -5.46 0.77
CA ASP A 306 19.60 -5.15 -0.65
C ASP A 306 18.50 -5.81 -1.47
N PHE A 307 18.14 -7.06 -1.17
CA PHE A 307 16.99 -7.74 -1.76
C PHE A 307 15.70 -6.90 -1.60
N LEU A 308 15.40 -6.42 -0.39
CA LEU A 308 14.20 -5.64 -0.12
C LEU A 308 14.26 -4.23 -0.73
N ILE A 309 15.38 -3.50 -0.59
CA ILE A 309 15.52 -2.15 -1.14
C ILE A 309 15.48 -2.18 -2.67
N SER A 310 16.21 -3.11 -3.28
CA SER A 310 16.17 -3.29 -4.74
C SER A 310 14.78 -3.74 -5.22
N ASN A 311 14.02 -4.49 -4.42
CA ASN A 311 12.64 -4.83 -4.73
C ASN A 311 11.70 -3.63 -4.71
N ALA A 312 11.82 -2.74 -3.72
CA ALA A 312 11.05 -1.50 -3.68
C ALA A 312 11.34 -0.63 -4.92
N LEU A 313 12.61 -0.46 -5.26
CA LEU A 313 13.02 0.29 -6.46
C LEU A 313 12.57 -0.40 -7.75
N TYR A 314 12.61 -1.74 -7.79
CA TYR A 314 12.16 -2.51 -8.94
C TYR A 314 10.71 -2.20 -9.32
N TRP A 315 9.79 -2.16 -8.35
CA TRP A 315 8.40 -1.80 -8.62
C TRP A 315 8.26 -0.36 -9.14
N VAL A 316 8.97 0.59 -8.54
CA VAL A 316 8.89 2.02 -8.90
C VAL A 316 9.54 2.29 -10.26
N GLU A 317 10.66 1.64 -10.57
CA GLU A 317 11.47 1.95 -11.76
C GLU A 317 11.12 1.06 -12.96
N GLN A 318 10.76 -0.21 -12.77
CA GLN A 318 10.44 -1.12 -13.87
C GLN A 318 8.94 -1.15 -14.20
N TYR A 319 8.07 -0.97 -13.20
CA TYR A 319 6.62 -0.93 -13.39
C TYR A 319 6.01 0.46 -13.22
N HIS A 320 6.84 1.48 -12.98
CA HIS A 320 6.43 2.88 -12.86
C HIS A 320 5.44 3.18 -11.72
N VAL A 321 5.24 2.28 -10.75
CA VAL A 321 4.27 2.54 -9.68
C VAL A 321 4.63 3.81 -8.90
N ASP A 322 3.61 4.53 -8.44
CA ASP A 322 3.75 5.85 -7.82
C ASP A 322 3.99 5.78 -6.32
N GLY A 323 3.68 4.64 -5.69
CA GLY A 323 3.92 4.47 -4.28
C GLY A 323 3.89 3.03 -3.81
N LEU A 324 4.44 2.83 -2.62
CA LEU A 324 4.40 1.57 -1.89
C LEU A 324 3.76 1.82 -0.52
N ARG A 325 2.81 0.99 -0.11
CA ARG A 325 2.24 0.98 1.23
C ARG A 325 2.77 -0.22 1.99
N VAL A 326 3.46 0.02 3.10
CA VAL A 326 4.02 -1.01 3.98
C VAL A 326 2.98 -1.36 5.03
N ASP A 327 2.51 -2.60 4.96
CA ASP A 327 1.64 -3.19 5.98
C ASP A 327 2.42 -3.53 7.26
N ALA A 328 1.75 -3.43 8.40
CA ALA A 328 2.19 -3.86 9.71
C ALA A 328 3.60 -3.39 10.09
N VAL A 329 3.92 -2.10 9.91
CA VAL A 329 5.23 -1.51 10.25
C VAL A 329 5.59 -1.76 11.71
N ALA A 330 4.60 -1.78 12.62
CA ALA A 330 4.80 -2.11 14.03
C ALA A 330 5.42 -3.51 14.23
N SER A 331 5.08 -4.48 13.38
CA SER A 331 5.62 -5.85 13.45
C SER A 331 7.12 -5.89 13.17
N MET A 332 7.63 -4.91 12.41
CA MET A 332 9.05 -4.74 12.11
C MET A 332 9.77 -3.95 13.20
N LEU A 333 9.15 -2.90 13.76
CA LEU A 333 9.76 -1.98 14.72
C LEU A 333 9.95 -2.57 16.12
N TYR A 334 9.15 -3.56 16.50
CA TYR A 334 9.12 -4.10 17.87
C TYR A 334 9.57 -5.56 17.94
N LEU A 335 10.60 -5.83 18.74
CA LEU A 335 11.13 -7.17 19.01
C LEU A 335 10.16 -8.04 19.82
N ASP A 336 9.24 -7.43 20.54
CA ASP A 336 8.20 -8.08 21.34
C ASP A 336 6.83 -8.15 20.67
N TYR A 337 6.72 -7.74 19.39
CA TYR A 337 5.45 -7.80 18.65
C TYR A 337 4.90 -9.24 18.58
N GLY A 338 3.70 -9.45 19.12
CA GLY A 338 3.05 -10.76 19.20
C GLY A 338 3.76 -11.76 20.12
N ARG A 339 4.61 -11.31 21.05
CA ARG A 339 5.41 -12.19 21.93
C ARG A 339 5.20 -11.84 23.40
N GLN A 340 5.17 -12.88 24.24
CA GLN A 340 5.07 -12.72 25.70
C GLN A 340 6.44 -12.47 26.34
N GLU A 341 6.44 -12.07 27.61
CA GLU A 341 7.67 -11.97 28.41
C GLU A 341 8.46 -13.29 28.40
N GLY A 342 9.77 -13.20 28.16
CA GLY A 342 10.65 -14.37 28.02
C GLY A 342 10.66 -15.03 26.63
N GLN A 343 9.79 -14.61 25.71
CA GLN A 343 9.73 -15.13 24.33
C GLN A 343 10.46 -14.24 23.30
N TRP A 344 11.04 -13.11 23.72
CA TRP A 344 11.80 -12.19 22.88
C TRP A 344 13.12 -11.78 23.57
N VAL A 345 14.01 -11.13 22.82
CA VAL A 345 15.32 -10.67 23.31
C VAL A 345 15.44 -9.17 23.09
N PRO A 346 15.88 -8.38 24.08
CA PRO A 346 16.08 -6.94 23.91
C PRO A 346 17.22 -6.63 22.95
N ASN A 347 17.16 -5.42 22.40
CA ASN A 347 18.25 -4.86 21.61
C ASN A 347 19.50 -4.60 22.46
N LYS A 348 20.61 -4.20 21.82
CA LYS A 348 21.89 -3.92 22.47
C LYS A 348 21.82 -2.84 23.58
N ASP A 349 20.79 -2.01 23.57
CA ASP A 349 20.56 -0.91 24.52
C ASP A 349 19.53 -1.28 25.61
N GLY A 350 19.03 -2.52 25.60
CA GLY A 350 18.08 -3.04 26.59
C GLY A 350 16.60 -2.78 26.28
N GLY A 351 16.28 -2.14 25.15
CA GLY A 351 14.91 -1.85 24.72
C GLY A 351 14.29 -2.91 23.82
N ASN A 352 13.02 -2.73 23.46
CA ASN A 352 12.28 -3.59 22.53
C ASN A 352 12.30 -3.10 21.07
N GLN A 353 12.99 -1.99 20.79
CA GLN A 353 13.07 -1.45 19.44
C GLN A 353 13.98 -2.32 18.57
N ASN A 354 13.52 -2.68 17.37
CA ASN A 354 14.31 -3.38 16.38
C ASN A 354 15.18 -2.37 15.60
N LEU A 355 16.40 -2.15 16.08
CA LEU A 355 17.32 -1.14 15.53
C LEU A 355 17.67 -1.40 14.07
N GLU A 356 17.75 -2.67 13.67
CA GLU A 356 18.03 -3.05 12.29
C GLU A 356 16.88 -2.68 11.34
N ALA A 357 15.62 -2.85 11.77
CA ALA A 357 14.46 -2.44 11.00
C ALA A 357 14.35 -0.90 10.88
N ILE A 358 14.68 -0.17 11.95
CA ILE A 358 14.71 1.31 11.94
C ILE A 358 15.73 1.82 10.91
N GLU A 359 16.95 1.29 10.94
CA GLU A 359 17.99 1.66 9.97
C GLU A 359 17.62 1.23 8.54
N PHE A 360 16.98 0.07 8.38
CA PHE A 360 16.43 -0.35 7.09
C PHE A 360 15.43 0.65 6.52
N PHE A 361 14.47 1.14 7.30
CA PHE A 361 13.51 2.14 6.83
C PHE A 361 14.17 3.47 6.46
N LYS A 362 15.10 3.95 7.30
CA LYS A 362 15.88 5.16 7.01
C LYS A 362 16.63 5.02 5.68
N HIS A 363 17.27 3.88 5.46
CA HIS A 363 18.01 3.57 4.24
C HIS A 363 17.07 3.48 3.02
N LEU A 364 16.01 2.68 3.11
CA LEU A 364 15.00 2.51 2.07
C LEU A 364 14.43 3.86 1.62
N ASN A 365 13.90 4.64 2.56
CA ASN A 365 13.21 5.89 2.24
C ASN A 365 14.17 6.94 1.66
N THR A 366 15.41 6.98 2.15
CA THR A 366 16.46 7.86 1.58
C THR A 366 16.75 7.50 0.12
N VAL A 367 16.87 6.21 -0.21
CA VAL A 367 17.19 5.76 -1.56
C VAL A 367 16.01 5.96 -2.51
N VAL A 368 14.79 5.63 -2.09
CA VAL A 368 13.57 5.84 -2.89
C VAL A 368 13.39 7.33 -3.20
N GLN A 369 13.49 8.21 -2.20
CA GLN A 369 13.37 9.65 -2.41
C GLN A 369 14.50 10.22 -3.28
N GLY A 370 15.73 9.71 -3.13
CA GLY A 370 16.89 10.16 -3.89
C GLY A 370 16.88 9.76 -5.37
N ARG A 371 16.43 8.53 -5.68
CA ARG A 371 16.36 8.02 -7.07
C ARG A 371 15.05 8.38 -7.76
N ASN A 372 13.94 8.37 -7.02
CA ASN A 372 12.58 8.43 -7.54
C ASN A 372 11.77 9.53 -6.84
N HIS A 373 12.25 10.77 -6.91
CA HIS A 373 11.56 11.90 -6.26
C HIS A 373 10.09 11.98 -6.71
N GLY A 374 9.20 12.20 -5.74
CA GLY A 374 7.75 12.17 -5.91
C GLY A 374 7.09 10.79 -5.75
N ALA A 375 7.85 9.68 -5.72
CA ALA A 375 7.32 8.38 -5.33
C ALA A 375 7.01 8.36 -3.83
N LEU A 376 5.93 7.65 -3.46
CA LEU A 376 5.42 7.59 -2.10
C LEU A 376 5.90 6.32 -1.39
N VAL A 377 6.18 6.45 -0.10
CA VAL A 377 6.23 5.27 0.80
C VAL A 377 5.29 5.55 1.97
N ILE A 378 4.27 4.72 2.13
CA ILE A 378 3.16 4.92 3.08
C ILE A 378 3.27 3.87 4.17
N ALA A 379 3.15 4.28 5.43
CA ALA A 379 3.19 3.37 6.58
C ALA A 379 1.80 3.06 7.12
N GLU A 380 1.48 1.78 7.33
CA GLU A 380 0.52 1.36 8.34
C GLU A 380 1.28 1.03 9.62
N GLU A 381 1.24 1.97 10.57
CA GLU A 381 1.91 1.85 11.86
C GLU A 381 0.85 2.11 12.95
N SER A 382 0.46 1.04 13.62
CA SER A 382 -0.69 1.00 14.54
C SER A 382 -0.35 1.28 16.01
N THR A 383 0.90 1.62 16.31
CA THR A 383 1.32 2.13 17.62
C THR A 383 1.50 3.65 17.59
N ALA A 384 1.93 4.20 18.72
CA ALA A 384 2.24 5.63 18.86
C ALA A 384 3.72 5.92 18.52
N TRP A 385 4.32 5.21 17.56
CA TRP A 385 5.70 5.49 17.15
C TRP A 385 5.79 6.93 16.60
N PRO A 386 6.69 7.77 17.12
CA PRO A 386 6.80 9.16 16.68
C PRO A 386 7.62 9.29 15.40
N LYS A 387 7.41 10.39 14.65
CA LYS A 387 8.25 10.78 13.52
C LYS A 387 8.28 9.75 12.39
N VAL A 388 7.17 9.05 12.16
CA VAL A 388 7.08 8.06 11.08
C VAL A 388 7.27 8.75 9.73
N THR A 389 6.68 9.93 9.56
CA THR A 389 6.71 10.71 8.31
C THR A 389 7.75 11.83 8.27
N GLU A 390 8.60 11.91 9.30
CA GLU A 390 9.68 12.90 9.37
C GLU A 390 10.93 12.41 8.63
N HIS A 391 11.78 13.33 8.18
CA HIS A 391 12.98 12.99 7.41
C HIS A 391 14.01 12.18 8.25
N PRO A 392 14.74 11.22 7.66
CA PRO A 392 15.75 10.43 8.38
C PRO A 392 16.85 11.25 9.08
N GLU A 393 17.25 12.40 8.51
CA GLU A 393 18.21 13.33 9.13
C GLU A 393 17.72 13.96 10.44
N GLN A 394 16.40 13.97 10.67
CA GLN A 394 15.76 14.47 11.89
C GLN A 394 15.31 13.33 12.82
N ASP A 395 15.90 12.16 12.63
CA ASP A 395 15.58 10.92 13.34
C ASP A 395 14.15 10.41 13.09
N GLY A 396 13.62 10.70 11.88
CA GLY A 396 12.38 10.09 11.40
C GLY A 396 12.62 8.78 10.64
N LEU A 397 11.53 8.08 10.32
CA LEU A 397 11.59 6.86 9.50
C LEU A 397 11.59 7.17 7.99
N GLY A 398 11.16 8.37 7.58
CA GLY A 398 11.22 8.84 6.19
C GLY A 398 10.01 8.48 5.31
N PHE A 399 8.91 7.98 5.88
CA PHE A 399 7.70 7.71 5.11
C PHE A 399 7.05 9.01 4.62
N THR A 400 6.38 8.98 3.48
CA THR A 400 5.65 10.13 2.95
C THR A 400 4.35 10.38 3.70
N PHE A 401 3.62 9.30 4.02
CA PHE A 401 2.37 9.35 4.78
C PHE A 401 2.27 8.20 5.79
N LYS A 402 1.44 8.38 6.82
CA LYS A 402 1.04 7.37 7.80
C LYS A 402 -0.47 7.19 7.79
N TRP A 403 -0.96 5.96 7.82
CA TRP A 403 -2.38 5.68 8.07
C TRP A 403 -2.80 6.13 9.48
N ASN A 404 -3.89 6.88 9.58
CA ASN A 404 -4.40 7.35 10.87
C ASN A 404 -5.34 6.32 11.51
N MET A 405 -4.75 5.28 12.10
CA MET A 405 -5.48 4.19 12.76
C MET A 405 -6.29 4.68 13.97
N GLY A 406 -5.79 5.68 14.69
CA GLY A 406 -6.49 6.29 15.83
C GLY A 406 -7.79 6.98 15.39
N TRP A 407 -7.73 7.81 14.35
CA TRP A 407 -8.92 8.42 13.74
C TRP A 407 -9.89 7.35 13.23
N MET A 408 -9.40 6.32 12.53
CA MET A 408 -10.24 5.26 11.98
C MET A 408 -11.05 4.57 13.07
N HIS A 409 -10.39 4.17 14.17
CA HIS A 409 -11.05 3.50 15.28
C HIS A 409 -12.11 4.41 15.94
N ASP A 410 -11.75 5.66 16.25
CA ASP A 410 -12.68 6.60 16.88
C ASP A 410 -13.88 6.94 15.97
N PHE A 411 -13.62 7.11 14.67
CA PHE A 411 -14.65 7.33 13.66
C PHE A 411 -15.61 6.14 13.60
N LEU A 412 -15.11 4.92 13.44
CA LEU A 412 -15.94 3.72 13.33
C LEU A 412 -16.75 3.47 14.61
N GLU A 413 -16.13 3.60 15.79
CA GLU A 413 -16.84 3.43 17.06
C GLU A 413 -17.92 4.48 17.24
N TYR A 414 -17.67 5.75 16.89
CA TYR A 414 -18.70 6.79 16.93
C TYR A 414 -19.86 6.51 15.96
N MET A 415 -19.54 6.08 14.73
CA MET A 415 -20.55 5.82 13.71
C MET A 415 -21.44 4.62 14.03
N LYS A 416 -20.92 3.60 14.72
CA LYS A 416 -21.69 2.41 15.18
C LYS A 416 -22.69 2.70 16.29
N LEU A 417 -22.44 3.73 17.11
CA LEU A 417 -23.32 4.04 18.24
C LEU A 417 -24.71 4.42 17.78
N ASP A 418 -25.73 3.88 18.46
CA ASP A 418 -27.08 4.44 18.42
C ASP A 418 -27.00 5.97 18.58
N PRO A 419 -27.66 6.75 17.70
CA PRO A 419 -27.58 8.20 17.70
C PRO A 419 -27.81 8.85 19.07
N TYR A 420 -28.62 8.25 19.95
CA TYR A 420 -28.86 8.77 21.30
C TYR A 420 -27.59 8.77 22.18
N PHE A 421 -26.70 7.78 22.03
CA PHE A 421 -25.48 7.65 22.83
C PHE A 421 -24.30 8.47 22.29
N ARG A 422 -24.42 9.06 21.10
CA ARG A 422 -23.36 9.88 20.48
C ARG A 422 -23.00 11.11 21.31
N LYS A 423 -23.95 11.70 22.05
CA LYS A 423 -23.68 12.84 22.95
C LYS A 423 -22.65 12.54 24.04
N TYR A 424 -22.58 11.30 24.52
CA TYR A 424 -21.59 10.86 25.52
C TYR A 424 -20.22 10.53 24.90
N ASN A 425 -20.16 10.45 23.58
CA ASN A 425 -18.99 10.02 22.81
C ASN A 425 -18.53 11.08 21.78
N HIS A 426 -19.04 12.31 21.88
CA HIS A 426 -18.78 13.38 20.92
C HIS A 426 -17.28 13.66 20.71
N HIS A 427 -16.49 13.48 21.78
CA HIS A 427 -15.04 13.65 21.77
C HIS A 427 -14.31 12.72 20.78
N ARG A 428 -14.85 11.56 20.43
CA ARG A 428 -14.21 10.61 19.49
C ARG A 428 -13.95 11.27 18.14
N MET A 429 -14.89 12.08 17.66
CA MET A 429 -14.76 12.79 16.38
C MET A 429 -13.86 14.03 16.47
N THR A 430 -13.58 14.55 17.66
CA THR A 430 -12.70 15.72 17.84
C THR A 430 -11.27 15.35 18.22
N PHE A 431 -11.07 14.17 18.81
CA PHE A 431 -9.78 13.75 19.37
C PHE A 431 -8.69 13.61 18.30
N GLY A 432 -9.02 13.10 17.11
CA GLY A 432 -8.08 13.00 15.99
C GLY A 432 -7.40 14.32 15.62
N LEU A 433 -8.08 15.45 15.84
CA LEU A 433 -7.53 16.79 15.59
C LEU A 433 -6.59 17.29 16.69
N THR A 434 -6.41 16.57 17.80
CA THR A 434 -5.42 16.96 18.81
C THR A 434 -4.00 16.64 18.38
N TYR A 435 -3.83 15.68 17.45
CA TYR A 435 -2.54 15.21 16.96
C TYR A 435 -2.44 15.18 15.43
N PHE A 436 -3.44 15.62 14.67
CA PHE A 436 -3.41 15.53 13.20
C PHE A 436 -2.23 16.25 12.54
N THR A 437 -1.58 17.18 13.25
CA THR A 437 -0.38 17.87 12.76
C THR A 437 0.94 17.15 13.07
N SER A 438 0.90 15.99 13.73
CA SER A 438 2.10 15.27 14.18
C SER A 438 2.74 14.43 13.08
N GLU A 439 1.96 14.07 12.06
CA GLU A 439 2.38 13.23 10.93
C GLU A 439 1.58 13.62 9.69
N ASN A 440 2.06 13.25 8.52
CA ASN A 440 1.30 13.37 7.28
C ASN A 440 0.29 12.22 7.19
N TYR A 441 -0.95 12.46 7.60
CA TYR A 441 -1.95 11.40 7.71
C TYR A 441 -2.76 11.12 6.43
N ILE A 442 -3.02 9.83 6.19
CA ILE A 442 -4.14 9.34 5.37
C ILE A 442 -5.24 8.84 6.32
N LEU A 443 -6.47 9.32 6.13
CA LEU A 443 -7.66 8.83 6.82
C LEU A 443 -8.15 7.58 6.09
N VAL A 444 -8.15 6.44 6.77
CA VAL A 444 -8.35 5.12 6.15
C VAL A 444 -9.59 4.42 6.65
N LEU A 445 -10.33 3.84 5.72
CA LEU A 445 -11.37 2.84 5.96
C LEU A 445 -11.09 1.67 5.02
N SER A 446 -10.09 0.86 5.39
CA SER A 446 -9.51 -0.17 4.52
C SER A 446 -10.32 -1.48 4.49
N HIS A 447 -9.82 -2.44 3.72
CA HIS A 447 -10.33 -3.80 3.62
C HIS A 447 -10.47 -4.49 4.99
N ASP A 448 -9.50 -4.30 5.89
CA ASP A 448 -9.47 -4.89 7.24
C ASP A 448 -10.68 -4.52 8.09
N GLU A 449 -11.33 -3.40 7.79
CA GLU A 449 -12.45 -2.90 8.55
C GLU A 449 -13.80 -3.44 8.06
N VAL A 450 -13.85 -4.23 6.98
CA VAL A 450 -15.10 -4.77 6.43
C VAL A 450 -15.09 -6.29 6.25
N VAL A 451 -14.35 -6.97 7.12
CA VAL A 451 -14.18 -8.44 7.18
C VAL A 451 -14.27 -8.95 8.61
N HIS A 452 -14.19 -10.28 8.78
CA HIS A 452 -14.01 -10.95 10.07
C HIS A 452 -15.03 -10.53 11.14
N LEU A 453 -16.32 -10.49 10.77
CA LEU A 453 -17.44 -10.14 11.66
C LEU A 453 -17.48 -8.66 12.08
N LYS A 454 -16.65 -7.80 11.48
CA LYS A 454 -16.69 -6.35 11.75
C LYS A 454 -17.87 -5.65 11.06
N CYS A 455 -18.61 -6.34 10.20
CA CYS A 455 -19.64 -5.83 9.28
C CYS A 455 -19.08 -4.99 8.12
N SER A 456 -19.80 -4.96 7.00
CA SER A 456 -19.61 -3.96 5.95
C SER A 456 -19.88 -2.53 6.47
N MET A 457 -19.38 -1.51 5.77
CA MET A 457 -19.52 -0.12 6.20
C MET A 457 -20.98 0.31 6.41
N ILE A 458 -21.88 -0.07 5.51
CA ILE A 458 -23.31 0.26 5.66
C ILE A 458 -23.94 -0.45 6.87
N ASN A 459 -23.51 -1.69 7.16
CA ASN A 459 -24.07 -2.47 8.27
C ASN A 459 -23.51 -2.09 9.64
N LYS A 460 -22.41 -1.33 9.68
CA LYS A 460 -21.97 -0.64 10.90
C LYS A 460 -22.92 0.49 11.30
N MET A 461 -23.69 1.06 10.37
CA MET A 461 -24.57 2.18 10.68
C MET A 461 -25.83 1.72 11.43
N PRO A 462 -26.21 2.38 12.55
CA PRO A 462 -27.46 2.12 13.25
C PRO A 462 -28.67 2.65 12.44
N GLY A 463 -29.86 2.16 12.81
CA GLY A 463 -31.12 2.50 12.15
C GLY A 463 -31.56 1.43 11.14
N LEU A 464 -32.67 1.70 10.46
CA LEU A 464 -33.28 0.79 9.48
C LEU A 464 -33.36 1.46 8.10
N GLY A 465 -33.17 0.67 7.04
CA GLY A 465 -33.29 1.13 5.65
C GLY A 465 -32.46 2.39 5.38
N ARG A 466 -33.14 3.44 4.90
CA ARG A 466 -32.54 4.74 4.51
C ARG A 466 -31.79 5.48 5.63
N ASP A 467 -32.08 5.20 6.89
CA ASP A 467 -31.34 5.80 8.01
C ASP A 467 -29.86 5.40 7.95
N LYS A 468 -29.56 4.14 7.59
CA LYS A 468 -28.19 3.65 7.46
C LYS A 468 -27.42 4.43 6.39
N PHE A 469 -28.05 4.64 5.23
CA PHE A 469 -27.46 5.40 4.12
C PHE A 469 -27.26 6.86 4.48
N SER A 470 -28.24 7.49 5.13
CA SER A 470 -28.16 8.89 5.55
C SER A 470 -27.06 9.10 6.60
N ASN A 471 -26.92 8.16 7.52
CA ASN A 471 -25.86 8.15 8.52
C ASN A 471 -24.48 7.94 7.87
N LEU A 472 -24.36 7.04 6.90
CA LEU A 472 -23.11 6.83 6.16
C LEU A 472 -22.70 8.09 5.35
N LYS A 473 -23.66 8.74 4.68
CA LYS A 473 -23.45 10.04 3.99
C LYS A 473 -22.93 11.10 4.96
N ALA A 474 -23.48 11.18 6.18
CA ALA A 474 -22.99 12.08 7.23
C ALA A 474 -21.53 11.77 7.63
N GLY A 475 -21.21 10.49 7.85
CA GLY A 475 -19.85 10.03 8.15
C GLY A 475 -18.85 10.40 7.05
N TYR A 476 -19.15 10.10 5.79
CA TYR A 476 -18.27 10.43 4.67
C TYR A 476 -18.12 11.93 4.44
N THR A 477 -19.14 12.72 4.72
CA THR A 477 -19.02 14.19 4.66
C THR A 477 -18.04 14.71 5.71
N PHE A 478 -18.09 14.17 6.93
CA PHE A 478 -17.14 14.49 7.97
C PHE A 478 -15.72 14.06 7.59
N MET A 479 -15.52 12.81 7.13
CA MET A 479 -14.23 12.31 6.66
C MET A 479 -13.65 13.20 5.56
N MET A 480 -14.49 13.66 4.62
CA MET A 480 -14.05 14.52 3.52
C MET A 480 -13.59 15.90 4.00
N GLY A 481 -14.29 16.45 4.98
CA GLY A 481 -13.95 17.73 5.60
C GLY A 481 -12.78 17.66 6.58
N HIS A 482 -12.53 16.52 7.22
CA HIS A 482 -11.41 16.33 8.16
C HIS A 482 -10.05 16.52 7.45
N PRO A 483 -9.02 17.12 8.08
CA PRO A 483 -7.67 17.19 7.52
C PRO A 483 -7.04 15.80 7.32
N GLY A 484 -6.26 15.64 6.25
CA GLY A 484 -5.59 14.39 5.88
C GLY A 484 -6.10 13.82 4.55
N LYS A 485 -5.31 12.97 3.91
CA LYS A 485 -5.67 12.31 2.64
C LYS A 485 -6.76 11.25 2.86
N LYS A 486 -7.36 10.71 1.80
CA LYS A 486 -8.57 9.85 1.89
C LYS A 486 -8.31 8.47 1.31
N LEU A 487 -8.78 7.42 1.97
CA LEU A 487 -8.81 6.06 1.43
C LEU A 487 -10.14 5.38 1.77
N LEU A 488 -10.78 4.81 0.75
CA LEU A 488 -11.91 3.89 0.90
C LEU A 488 -11.58 2.58 0.19
N PHE A 489 -11.97 1.47 0.81
CA PHE A 489 -11.93 0.18 0.15
C PHE A 489 -13.10 -0.01 -0.82
N MET A 490 -12.85 -0.78 -1.87
CA MET A 490 -13.86 -1.14 -2.86
C MET A 490 -15.14 -1.70 -2.23
N GLY A 491 -16.30 -1.30 -2.75
CA GLY A 491 -17.61 -1.68 -2.21
C GLY A 491 -18.19 -0.71 -1.18
N GLN A 492 -17.35 0.04 -0.47
CA GLN A 492 -17.82 0.97 0.57
C GLN A 492 -18.51 2.21 -0.01
N ASP A 493 -18.10 2.64 -1.20
CA ASP A 493 -18.58 3.84 -1.88
C ASP A 493 -20.02 3.73 -2.44
N PHE A 494 -20.51 2.52 -2.69
CA PHE A 494 -21.92 2.25 -2.98
C PHE A 494 -22.65 1.51 -1.84
N GLY A 495 -21.98 1.33 -0.70
CA GLY A 495 -22.56 0.73 0.50
C GLY A 495 -22.90 -0.75 0.34
N GLN A 496 -21.95 -1.57 -0.11
CA GLN A 496 -22.12 -3.02 -0.18
C GLN A 496 -22.66 -3.60 1.13
N LEU A 497 -23.62 -4.54 1.03
CA LEU A 497 -24.29 -5.12 2.19
C LEU A 497 -23.43 -6.17 2.88
N HIS A 498 -22.87 -7.12 2.15
CA HIS A 498 -22.05 -8.17 2.75
C HIS A 498 -20.65 -7.68 3.09
N GLU A 499 -20.05 -8.30 4.12
CA GLU A 499 -18.60 -8.21 4.33
C GLU A 499 -17.86 -8.60 3.06
N TRP A 500 -16.65 -8.05 2.90
CA TRP A 500 -15.82 -8.44 1.77
C TRP A 500 -15.45 -9.93 1.88
N ASP A 501 -15.56 -10.64 0.76
CA ASP A 501 -15.16 -12.03 0.59
C ASP A 501 -14.29 -12.11 -0.67
N GLU A 502 -13.03 -12.51 -0.52
CA GLU A 502 -12.06 -12.56 -1.61
C GLU A 502 -12.41 -13.59 -2.70
N LYS A 503 -13.34 -14.51 -2.41
CA LYS A 503 -13.72 -15.59 -3.32
C LYS A 503 -14.71 -15.15 -4.37
N VAL A 504 -15.46 -14.07 -4.14
CA VAL A 504 -16.53 -13.61 -5.02
C VAL A 504 -16.27 -12.20 -5.55
N SER A 505 -17.04 -11.81 -6.57
CA SER A 505 -17.07 -10.41 -7.02
C SER A 505 -17.82 -9.56 -6.00
N LEU A 506 -17.53 -8.26 -5.95
CA LEU A 506 -18.41 -7.30 -5.26
C LEU A 506 -19.85 -7.37 -5.78
N ASP A 507 -20.79 -6.98 -4.93
CA ASP A 507 -22.24 -6.99 -5.17
C ASP A 507 -22.67 -5.85 -6.13
N TRP A 508 -22.13 -5.80 -7.35
CA TRP A 508 -22.35 -4.72 -8.31
C TRP A 508 -23.81 -4.52 -8.70
N TYR A 509 -24.66 -5.53 -8.57
CA TYR A 509 -26.11 -5.38 -8.83
C TYR A 509 -26.75 -4.33 -7.90
N LEU A 510 -26.18 -4.08 -6.72
CA LEU A 510 -26.67 -3.07 -5.79
C LEU A 510 -26.58 -1.66 -6.38
N THR A 511 -25.67 -1.38 -7.33
CA THR A 511 -25.57 -0.03 -7.92
C THR A 511 -26.80 0.33 -8.77
N ASP A 512 -27.63 -0.64 -9.12
CA ASP A 512 -28.91 -0.43 -9.81
C ASP A 512 -30.08 -0.19 -8.84
N GLU A 513 -29.88 -0.38 -7.54
CA GLU A 513 -30.87 -0.08 -6.50
C GLU A 513 -30.78 1.40 -6.05
N ASP A 514 -31.93 2.01 -5.74
CA ASP A 514 -32.04 3.45 -5.52
C ASP A 514 -31.13 3.97 -4.40
N ASP A 515 -31.19 3.38 -3.20
CA ASP A 515 -30.45 3.89 -2.04
C ASP A 515 -28.92 3.75 -2.21
N HIS A 516 -28.47 2.67 -2.84
CA HIS A 516 -27.06 2.40 -3.15
C HIS A 516 -26.53 3.32 -4.25
N ARG A 517 -27.32 3.52 -5.33
CA ARG A 517 -26.99 4.46 -6.41
C ARG A 517 -26.92 5.90 -5.91
N GLU A 518 -27.84 6.29 -5.02
CA GLU A 518 -27.81 7.62 -4.39
C GLU A 518 -26.58 7.80 -3.50
N LEU A 519 -26.18 6.79 -2.72
CA LEU A 519 -24.95 6.83 -1.95
C LEU A 519 -23.71 6.94 -2.84
N GLN A 520 -23.63 6.14 -3.91
CA GLN A 520 -22.52 6.18 -4.85
C GLN A 520 -22.38 7.55 -5.50
N ASN A 521 -23.49 8.14 -5.97
CA ASN A 521 -23.49 9.50 -6.52
C ASN A 521 -23.09 10.55 -5.47
N TYR A 522 -23.52 10.38 -4.22
CA TYR A 522 -23.13 11.26 -3.13
C TYR A 522 -21.62 11.21 -2.83
N VAL A 523 -21.03 10.01 -2.79
CA VAL A 523 -19.59 9.82 -2.60
C VAL A 523 -18.81 10.40 -3.79
N LYS A 524 -19.28 10.17 -5.02
CA LYS A 524 -18.75 10.80 -6.24
C LYS A 524 -18.75 12.32 -6.14
N ASP A 525 -19.85 12.93 -5.72
CA ASP A 525 -19.95 14.38 -5.53
C ASP A 525 -18.93 14.90 -4.49
N LEU A 526 -18.75 14.20 -3.36
CA LEU A 526 -17.74 14.52 -2.37
C LEU A 526 -16.31 14.47 -2.94
N LEU A 527 -15.99 13.42 -3.72
CA LEU A 527 -14.68 13.24 -4.33
C LEU A 527 -14.38 14.30 -5.40
N HIS A 528 -15.37 14.67 -6.22
CA HIS A 528 -15.23 15.78 -7.18
C HIS A 528 -15.08 17.13 -6.47
N LEU A 529 -15.78 17.36 -5.35
CA LEU A 529 -15.56 18.54 -4.51
C LEU A 529 -14.13 18.56 -3.94
N TYR A 530 -13.64 17.42 -3.43
CA TYR A 530 -12.29 17.27 -2.91
C TYR A 530 -11.22 17.68 -3.92
N LYS A 531 -11.30 17.18 -5.15
CA LYS A 531 -10.36 17.52 -6.23
C LYS A 531 -10.47 18.98 -6.67
N LYS A 532 -11.67 19.57 -6.59
CA LYS A 532 -11.94 20.92 -7.07
C LYS A 532 -11.47 22.02 -6.12
N TYR A 533 -11.49 21.78 -4.80
CA TYR A 533 -11.23 22.82 -3.80
C TYR A 533 -9.92 22.57 -3.04
N PRO A 534 -8.87 23.38 -3.30
CA PRO A 534 -7.58 23.25 -2.63
C PRO A 534 -7.62 23.35 -1.09
N SER A 535 -8.64 23.99 -0.54
CA SER A 535 -8.88 24.07 0.89
C SER A 535 -9.03 22.71 1.57
N LEU A 536 -9.35 21.66 0.81
CA LEU A 536 -9.51 20.31 1.34
C LEU A 536 -8.23 19.49 1.37
N TYR A 537 -7.13 19.96 0.76
CA TYR A 537 -5.93 19.15 0.64
C TYR A 537 -4.57 19.86 0.74
N ARG A 538 -4.49 21.19 0.56
CA ARG A 538 -3.18 21.90 0.58
C ARG A 538 -2.58 22.07 1.97
N GLN A 539 -3.46 22.21 2.97
CA GLN A 539 -3.10 22.44 4.38
C GLN A 539 -3.64 21.33 5.28
N ASP A 540 -3.46 20.08 4.86
CA ASP A 540 -3.93 18.91 5.63
C ASP A 540 -3.16 18.68 6.93
N ASN A 541 -1.94 19.20 7.03
CA ASN A 541 -1.03 19.06 8.18
C ASN A 541 -0.74 20.43 8.85
N ASP A 542 -1.68 21.38 8.77
CA ASP A 542 -1.53 22.73 9.36
C ASP A 542 -2.86 23.22 9.95
N TRP A 543 -2.80 23.78 11.16
CA TRP A 543 -3.93 24.44 11.82
C TRP A 543 -4.50 25.64 11.04
N ASN A 544 -3.72 26.26 10.14
CA ASN A 544 -4.25 27.29 9.24
C ASN A 544 -5.31 26.73 8.27
N GLY A 545 -5.25 25.43 7.97
CA GLY A 545 -6.14 24.73 7.05
C GLY A 545 -7.47 24.29 7.66
N PHE A 546 -7.63 24.37 8.99
CA PHE A 546 -8.80 23.89 9.71
C PHE A 546 -9.21 24.84 10.85
N GLN A 547 -10.51 25.09 10.98
CA GLN A 547 -11.03 25.84 12.13
C GLN A 547 -12.38 25.28 12.57
N TRP A 548 -12.50 24.88 13.84
CA TRP A 548 -13.81 24.61 14.43
C TRP A 548 -14.67 25.89 14.45
N ILE A 549 -15.94 25.75 14.07
CA ILE A 549 -16.98 26.73 14.38
C ILE A 549 -17.58 26.33 15.73
N ASN A 550 -18.16 25.13 15.80
CA ASN A 550 -18.65 24.53 17.03
C ASN A 550 -18.35 23.03 17.03
N ALA A 551 -17.54 22.61 18.01
CA ALA A 551 -17.15 21.23 18.28
C ALA A 551 -17.81 20.67 19.56
N ASN A 552 -18.69 21.45 20.19
CA ASN A 552 -19.23 21.20 21.53
C ASN A 552 -20.75 21.03 21.53
N ASP A 553 -21.42 20.99 20.37
CA ASP A 553 -22.85 20.69 20.28
C ASP A 553 -23.11 19.17 20.41
N GLY A 554 -22.59 18.60 21.50
CA GLY A 554 -22.62 17.16 21.78
C GLY A 554 -24.04 16.64 22.03
N ASP A 555 -24.85 17.41 22.75
CA ASP A 555 -26.25 17.06 23.06
C ASP A 555 -27.11 16.88 21.80
N ARG A 556 -26.82 17.63 20.73
CA ARG A 556 -27.46 17.46 19.42
C ARG A 556 -26.61 16.64 18.44
N SER A 557 -25.38 16.32 18.81
CA SER A 557 -24.37 15.63 18.01
C SER A 557 -24.15 16.28 16.64
N ILE A 558 -23.90 17.59 16.68
CA ILE A 558 -23.66 18.41 15.49
C ILE A 558 -22.22 18.90 15.50
N PHE A 559 -21.58 18.85 14.34
CA PHE A 559 -20.25 19.41 14.13
C PHE A 559 -20.32 20.49 13.06
N SER A 560 -19.62 21.59 13.29
CA SER A 560 -19.42 22.61 12.27
C SER A 560 -17.99 23.12 12.27
N PHE A 561 -17.40 23.22 11.08
CA PHE A 561 -16.00 23.60 10.90
C PHE A 561 -15.72 24.19 9.52
N ILE A 562 -14.55 24.79 9.36
CA ILE A 562 -14.08 25.45 8.15
C ILE A 562 -12.79 24.80 7.68
N ARG A 563 -12.66 24.64 6.37
CA ARG A 563 -11.44 24.28 5.65
C ARG A 563 -10.94 25.44 4.79
N ARG A 564 -9.62 25.65 4.78
CA ARG A 564 -8.95 26.78 4.09
C ARG A 564 -7.71 26.33 3.35
N ASP A 565 -7.33 27.13 2.36
CA ASP A 565 -5.99 27.12 1.79
C ASP A 565 -5.27 28.44 2.13
N GLU A 566 -4.02 28.57 1.67
CA GLU A 566 -3.17 29.75 1.91
C GLU A 566 -3.80 31.05 1.41
N THR A 567 -4.71 30.98 0.42
CA THR A 567 -5.34 32.16 -0.17
C THR A 567 -6.49 32.70 0.67
N GLY A 568 -7.07 31.85 1.53
CA GLY A 568 -8.27 32.14 2.32
C GLY A 568 -9.50 32.47 1.47
N LYS A 569 -9.49 32.16 0.17
CA LYS A 569 -10.60 32.35 -0.79
C LYS A 569 -11.30 31.02 -1.02
N LYS A 570 -12.62 31.07 -1.27
CA LYS A 570 -13.45 29.88 -1.52
C LYS A 570 -13.31 28.86 -0.39
N ASN A 571 -13.30 29.35 0.86
CA ASN A 571 -13.24 28.47 2.03
C ASN A 571 -14.49 27.60 2.05
N LEU A 572 -14.34 26.40 2.58
CA LEU A 572 -15.47 25.48 2.73
C LEU A 572 -15.87 25.39 4.19
N MET A 573 -17.17 25.50 4.46
CA MET A 573 -17.76 25.32 5.77
C MET A 573 -18.63 24.07 5.76
N PHE A 574 -18.40 23.20 6.73
CA PHE A 574 -19.09 21.94 6.90
C PHE A 574 -20.05 22.05 8.09
N ILE A 575 -21.25 21.48 7.94
CA ILE A 575 -22.23 21.29 9.02
C ILE A 575 -22.76 19.87 8.89
N ILE A 576 -22.64 19.07 9.94
CA ILE A 576 -23.09 17.68 9.96
C ILE A 576 -23.92 17.41 11.22
N ASN A 577 -25.15 16.94 11.04
CA ASN A 577 -26.00 16.39 12.10
C ASN A 577 -25.86 14.86 12.12
N PHE A 578 -25.44 14.29 13.24
CA PHE A 578 -25.29 12.85 13.40
C PHE A 578 -26.51 12.20 14.09
N THR A 579 -27.69 12.81 14.05
CA THR A 579 -28.90 12.26 14.67
C THR A 579 -30.07 12.24 13.69
N PRO A 580 -31.05 11.33 13.87
CA PRO A 580 -32.27 11.29 13.08
C PRO A 580 -33.25 12.43 13.43
N VAL A 581 -32.83 13.41 14.24
CA VAL A 581 -33.68 14.51 14.71
C VAL A 581 -33.37 15.76 13.89
N GLU A 582 -34.36 16.26 13.16
CA GLU A 582 -34.29 17.53 12.45
C GLU A 582 -34.18 18.72 13.43
N ARG A 583 -33.49 19.78 12.98
CA ARG A 583 -33.25 21.01 13.75
C ARG A 583 -33.70 22.22 12.93
N PRO A 584 -35.02 22.49 12.88
CA PRO A 584 -35.54 23.64 12.13
C PRO A 584 -35.08 24.99 12.72
N ASP A 585 -34.69 25.00 13.99
CA ASP A 585 -34.14 26.14 14.72
C ASP A 585 -32.65 26.38 14.47
N TYR A 586 -31.97 25.50 13.72
CA TYR A 586 -30.51 25.52 13.65
C TYR A 586 -29.96 26.81 13.03
N ARG A 587 -28.94 27.33 13.70
CA ARG A 587 -28.20 28.54 13.34
C ARG A 587 -26.73 28.27 13.55
N VAL A 588 -25.92 28.73 12.61
CA VAL A 588 -24.46 28.52 12.62
C VAL A 588 -23.74 29.84 12.70
N GLY A 589 -22.74 29.91 13.58
CA GLY A 589 -21.79 31.02 13.66
C GLY A 589 -20.84 31.05 12.47
N VAL A 590 -20.56 32.24 11.94
CA VAL A 590 -19.61 32.43 10.85
C VAL A 590 -18.68 33.63 11.06
N PRO A 591 -17.40 33.52 10.70
CA PRO A 591 -16.39 34.53 11.06
C PRO A 591 -16.51 35.83 10.27
N LYS A 592 -17.13 35.79 9.08
CA LYS A 592 -17.18 36.92 8.15
C LYS A 592 -18.59 37.21 7.69
N ARG A 593 -18.92 38.49 7.58
CA ARG A 593 -20.13 38.94 6.87
C ARG A 593 -19.99 38.57 5.40
N GLY A 594 -20.99 37.91 4.83
CA GLY A 594 -20.95 37.53 3.43
C GLY A 594 -22.10 36.64 3.00
N ARG A 595 -21.90 36.05 1.81
CA ARG A 595 -22.80 35.13 1.15
C ARG A 595 -22.19 33.74 1.16
N TYR A 596 -22.91 32.77 1.70
CA TYR A 596 -22.50 31.37 1.84
C TYR A 596 -23.29 30.56 0.81
N THR A 597 -22.60 29.99 -0.18
CA THR A 597 -23.22 29.22 -1.27
C THR A 597 -23.27 27.75 -0.88
N LEU A 598 -24.44 27.14 -0.80
CA LEU A 598 -24.61 25.71 -0.51
C LEU A 598 -24.17 24.90 -1.72
N LEU A 599 -23.04 24.18 -1.60
CA LEU A 599 -22.48 23.36 -2.66
C LEU A 599 -23.03 21.94 -2.65
N LEU A 600 -23.31 21.39 -1.47
CA LEU A 600 -23.78 20.03 -1.27
C LEU A 600 -24.63 19.98 0.00
N ASP A 601 -25.73 19.24 -0.05
CA ASP A 601 -26.51 18.84 1.11
C ASP A 601 -26.75 17.31 1.12
N SER A 602 -27.65 16.80 1.97
CA SER A 602 -27.98 15.37 2.09
C SER A 602 -28.44 14.68 0.80
N HIS A 603 -28.80 15.43 -0.23
CA HIS A 603 -29.22 14.92 -1.54
C HIS A 603 -28.10 14.93 -2.60
N GLY A 604 -26.90 15.44 -2.26
CA GLY A 604 -25.75 15.53 -3.15
C GLY A 604 -25.39 16.96 -3.54
N ALA A 605 -24.54 17.10 -4.55
CA ALA A 605 -24.02 18.40 -4.97
C ALA A 605 -25.03 19.17 -5.83
N TYR A 606 -25.13 20.47 -5.57
CA TYR A 606 -25.86 21.41 -6.41
C TYR A 606 -25.09 21.73 -7.68
N LYS A 607 -25.81 21.86 -8.79
CA LYS A 607 -25.28 22.56 -9.97
C LYS A 607 -25.03 24.02 -9.61
N ALA A 608 -23.96 24.60 -10.15
CA ALA A 608 -23.51 25.94 -9.78
C ALA A 608 -24.58 27.04 -9.95
N ALA A 609 -25.50 26.89 -10.91
CA ALA A 609 -26.59 27.85 -11.16
C ALA A 609 -27.79 27.70 -10.21
N GLU A 610 -27.93 26.54 -9.57
CA GLU A 610 -29.07 26.17 -8.70
C GLU A 610 -28.70 26.26 -7.22
N ALA A 611 -27.41 26.39 -6.90
CA ALA A 611 -26.86 26.43 -5.55
C ALA A 611 -27.49 27.56 -4.69
N PRO A 612 -28.25 27.22 -3.63
CA PRO A 612 -28.83 28.19 -2.73
C PRO A 612 -27.76 29.04 -2.05
N CYS A 613 -28.12 30.27 -1.66
CA CYS A 613 -27.17 31.17 -1.04
C CYS A 613 -27.76 31.89 0.17
N PHE A 614 -27.02 31.85 1.27
CA PHE A 614 -27.44 32.34 2.58
C PHE A 614 -26.61 33.57 2.94
N SER A 615 -27.28 34.64 3.36
CA SER A 615 -26.62 35.88 3.76
C SER A 615 -26.48 35.91 5.28
N SER A 616 -25.25 36.05 5.76
CA SER A 616 -24.99 36.21 7.19
C SER A 616 -25.51 37.55 7.71
N SER A 617 -25.99 37.57 8.93
CA SER A 617 -26.42 38.76 9.67
C SER A 617 -25.53 38.98 10.90
N LYS A 618 -25.42 40.21 11.39
CA LYS A 618 -24.66 40.52 12.61
C LYS A 618 -25.46 40.02 13.82
N SER A 619 -25.13 38.82 14.26
CA SER A 619 -25.74 38.15 15.40
C SER A 619 -24.73 37.12 15.87
N GLU A 620 -24.32 37.21 17.13
CA GLU A 620 -23.37 36.25 17.70
C GLU A 620 -24.02 34.87 17.78
N CYS A 621 -23.23 33.85 17.45
CA CYS A 621 -23.55 32.43 17.55
C CYS A 621 -22.23 31.65 17.50
N ASP A 622 -22.07 30.59 18.29
CA ASP A 622 -20.86 29.75 18.31
C ASP A 622 -19.54 30.54 18.54
N GLY A 623 -19.59 31.66 19.26
CA GLY A 623 -18.43 32.55 19.46
C GLY A 623 -18.03 33.33 18.20
N GLN A 624 -18.84 33.30 17.13
CA GLN A 624 -18.58 34.01 15.88
C GLN A 624 -19.42 35.30 15.77
N PRO A 625 -18.89 36.38 15.16
CA PRO A 625 -19.56 37.69 15.13
C PRO A 625 -20.78 37.78 14.20
N TYR A 626 -20.95 36.84 13.28
CA TYR A 626 -22.06 36.77 12.34
C TYR A 626 -22.67 35.37 12.36
N SER A 627 -23.89 35.25 11.84
CA SER A 627 -24.57 33.95 11.73
C SER A 627 -25.70 33.99 10.71
N PHE A 628 -26.15 32.81 10.28
CA PHE A 628 -27.36 32.64 9.49
C PHE A 628 -28.13 31.38 9.92
N SER A 629 -29.44 31.38 9.72
CA SER A 629 -30.30 30.21 9.99
C SER A 629 -30.24 29.24 8.82
N TYR A 630 -30.14 27.96 9.13
CA TYR A 630 -30.16 26.86 8.18
C TYR A 630 -30.91 25.70 8.83
N PRO A 631 -32.20 25.49 8.50
CA PRO A 631 -32.95 24.33 8.98
C PRO A 631 -32.19 23.06 8.62
N LEU A 632 -31.69 22.34 9.63
CA LEU A 632 -30.78 21.21 9.43
C LEU A 632 -31.58 19.90 9.50
N PRO A 633 -31.65 19.11 8.41
CA PRO A 633 -32.41 17.87 8.39
C PRO A 633 -31.89 16.81 9.38
N ALA A 634 -32.68 15.77 9.60
CA ALA A 634 -32.23 14.51 10.19
C ALA A 634 -31.07 13.94 9.37
N TYR A 635 -29.97 13.56 10.03
CA TYR A 635 -28.69 13.20 9.39
C TYR A 635 -28.21 14.24 8.36
N GLY A 636 -28.61 15.50 8.55
CA GLY A 636 -28.38 16.60 7.64
C GLY A 636 -26.89 16.87 7.42
N THR A 637 -26.48 16.98 6.16
CA THR A 637 -25.14 17.42 5.78
C THR A 637 -25.24 18.72 5.01
N ALA A 638 -24.24 19.58 5.13
CA ALA A 638 -24.12 20.76 4.30
C ALA A 638 -22.66 21.17 4.13
N ILE A 639 -22.28 21.50 2.89
CA ILE A 639 -21.00 22.10 2.54
C ILE A 639 -21.26 23.44 1.89
N PHE A 640 -20.82 24.52 2.53
CA PHE A 640 -20.95 25.88 2.01
C PHE A 640 -19.61 26.41 1.52
N ARG A 641 -19.62 27.20 0.45
CA ARG A 641 -18.48 28.01 0.00
C ARG A 641 -18.70 29.48 0.31
N PHE A 642 -17.66 30.15 0.82
CA PHE A 642 -17.69 31.59 1.10
C PHE A 642 -16.36 32.31 0.85
#